data_AF-B9IRC2-F1
#
_entry.id   AF-B9IRC2-F1
#
_cell.length_a   1.000
_cell.length_b   1.000
_cell.length_c   1.000
_cell.angle_alpha   90.00
_cell.angle_beta   90.00
_cell.angle_gamma   90.00
#
_symmetry.space_group_name_H-M   'P 1'
#
loop_
_entity.id
_entity.type
_entity.pdbx_description
1 polymer ?
#
loop_
_entity_poly.entity_id
_entity_poly.type
_entity_poly.pdbx_seq_one_letter_code
_entity_poly.pdbx_strand_id
1 'polypeptide(L)'
;MSIQSIVTKETLKKKDTNIEIQEKNMNDLVESASRVIAPLWPISTFAAHHPWMGLEKQSFEQVANWLKEARNVDIYPSASMIHSAKAKGEIEESFLQIGLSRWLDSQSFHIPRETAERFCQEALKLERLPSSLLSSPELNKLAEEISYINTGSMEDSSMQPISSLIENQKGDNLSDVLNYHIIKWCKLYLDDSGSSWTMPNREKGLYRAWHHLITFDPALSKNERKVLKDWPQDAQGALTKALSELGIPESNRQAYLEGHLLSLPGWAGMIRWRSQQSIKEQALVIEYLAVRISMELAIVKPYLPLKNQKAEKKVSIVPLIASWIYWGDISTREWLQMSATEQSELLAFAYRFDENTRKKLWLEAWEQTHAEQLKKKISSKQRATNDKKRVVAQLAFCIDVRSEPFRRHLEKLGPFETFGIAGFFGLPIATTELGSNNSHPSLPVILKPKHQIKELADENEYKSYEQRKKIDSSVSYTFKTMKKNVLTSMLLPEVSGPLLGLQMITRSFVPRRVGGFIRNLRKNMLQKPNTTFSLNHVHDTKCEIPIGFTKEEKVNYVRQALKMVGLTEKFAPLVVMCGHSSQSTNNPYAAALECGACGGAAGGFNARVFATLCNLPEVREALSAEGIKIPEDTIFAAAEHKTTVDELEWIYVPELSEAAQEAFDNIESVMPNVSQHANRERLTQLPNFKMKIKNPSKEAHRFAEDWSEIRPEWGLARNASFIIGQRELTQDCDLEGRAFLHNYDWKQDENGDILASIIAGPGTVAQWINLQYYASTVAPHYYGSGNKTTQTVTAGLGVMQGNASDLLSGLPWQSVMQSDSETYHSPLRLLIVIQAPTKYIERLLNNDFTFREKVQNGWVRLASVDSEGRWKNW
;
A
#
# COMPACT_ATOMS: atom_id res chain seq x y z
N MET A 1 29.61 72.58 11.43
CA MET A 1 28.69 71.62 12.10
C MET A 1 27.83 70.93 11.05
N SER A 2 28.13 69.67 10.71
CA SER A 2 27.17 68.56 10.70
C SER A 2 27.97 67.30 10.33
N ILE A 3 27.81 66.27 11.14
CA ILE A 3 28.65 65.07 11.16
C ILE A 3 28.30 64.21 9.93
N GLN A 4 29.34 63.77 9.22
CA GLN A 4 29.24 62.87 8.08
C GLN A 4 28.52 61.56 8.48
N SER A 5 27.36 61.35 7.86
CA SER A 5 26.56 60.13 7.94
C SER A 5 27.28 58.99 7.21
N ILE A 6 28.12 58.24 7.93
CA ILE A 6 28.60 56.92 7.49
C ILE A 6 27.71 55.88 8.18
N VAL A 7 26.52 55.63 7.62
CA VAL A 7 25.75 54.43 7.94
C VAL A 7 26.30 53.32 7.06
N THR A 8 27.13 52.49 7.68
CA THR A 8 27.87 51.36 7.11
C THR A 8 26.93 50.31 6.49
N LYS A 9 27.35 49.78 5.33
CA LYS A 9 26.73 48.71 4.52
C LYS A 9 26.50 47.36 5.25
N GLU A 10 26.67 47.27 6.56
CA GLU A 10 26.59 46.00 7.30
C GLU A 10 25.17 45.54 7.64
N THR A 11 24.17 46.42 7.62
CA THR A 11 22.79 46.05 7.95
C THR A 11 22.04 45.34 6.82
N LEU A 12 22.47 45.44 5.56
CA LEU A 12 21.83 44.73 4.45
C LEU A 12 22.18 43.24 4.43
N LYS A 13 23.43 42.87 4.70
CA LYS A 13 23.83 41.45 4.73
C LYS A 13 23.16 40.65 5.85
N LYS A 14 22.92 41.25 7.03
CA LYS A 14 22.26 40.55 8.14
C LYS A 14 20.81 40.20 7.85
N LYS A 15 20.08 41.02 7.09
CA LYS A 15 18.68 40.73 6.72
C LYS A 15 18.59 39.55 5.76
N ASP A 16 19.43 39.54 4.73
CA ASP A 16 19.43 38.43 3.75
C ASP A 16 19.85 37.11 4.41
N THR A 17 20.86 37.11 5.29
CA THR A 17 21.23 35.88 6.01
C THR A 17 20.14 35.40 6.98
N ASN A 18 19.42 36.30 7.65
CA ASN A 18 18.35 35.87 8.57
C ASN A 18 17.17 35.27 7.80
N ILE A 19 16.84 35.84 6.63
CA ILE A 19 15.81 35.29 5.76
C ILE A 19 16.24 33.92 5.25
N GLU A 20 17.45 33.76 4.71
CA GLU A 20 17.96 32.45 4.25
C GLU A 20 18.06 31.39 5.36
N ILE A 21 18.46 31.77 6.57
CA ILE A 21 18.55 30.85 7.71
C ILE A 21 17.15 30.43 8.17
N GLN A 22 16.20 31.38 8.25
CA GLN A 22 14.80 31.07 8.57
C GLN A 22 14.14 30.24 7.46
N GLU A 23 14.47 30.50 6.19
CA GLU A 23 14.03 29.74 5.02
C GLU A 23 14.51 28.29 5.06
N LYS A 24 15.81 28.06 5.28
CA LYS A 24 16.33 26.70 5.43
C LYS A 24 15.68 25.98 6.62
N ASN A 25 15.51 26.67 7.75
CA ASN A 25 14.89 26.07 8.95
C ASN A 25 13.43 25.64 8.71
N MET A 26 12.59 26.46 8.07
CA MET A 26 11.19 26.09 7.82
C MET A 26 11.03 24.95 6.81
N ASN A 27 11.86 24.93 5.75
CA ASN A 27 11.85 23.84 4.77
C ASN A 27 12.24 22.51 5.42
N ASP A 28 13.31 22.50 6.22
CA ASP A 28 13.80 21.30 6.92
C ASP A 28 12.77 20.79 7.94
N LEU A 29 12.09 21.71 8.64
CA LEU A 29 11.02 21.40 9.58
C LEU A 29 9.81 20.76 8.89
N VAL A 30 9.37 21.31 7.76
CA VAL A 30 8.23 20.77 6.99
C VAL A 30 8.59 19.41 6.38
N GLU A 31 9.80 19.25 5.85
CA GLU A 31 10.24 17.95 5.32
C GLU A 31 10.30 16.89 6.43
N SER A 32 10.77 17.27 7.63
CA SER A 32 10.79 16.38 8.80
C SER A 32 9.37 15.98 9.23
N ALA A 33 8.45 16.95 9.33
CA ALA A 33 7.05 16.69 9.66
C ALA A 33 6.33 15.86 8.58
N SER A 34 6.72 15.99 7.31
CA SER A 34 6.09 15.28 6.19
C SER A 34 6.29 13.76 6.21
N ARG A 35 7.18 13.25 7.07
CA ARG A 35 7.45 11.81 7.22
C ARG A 35 6.25 11.02 7.73
N VAL A 36 5.30 11.68 8.41
CA VAL A 36 4.11 11.05 9.00
C VAL A 36 3.02 10.65 8.01
N ILE A 37 3.10 11.15 6.77
CA ILE A 37 2.17 10.82 5.68
C ILE A 37 2.91 10.14 4.54
N ALA A 38 2.29 9.16 3.87
CA ALA A 38 2.85 8.60 2.64
C ALA A 38 2.44 9.45 1.42
N PRO A 39 3.30 9.60 0.39
CA PRO A 39 2.85 10.13 -0.89
C PRO A 39 1.74 9.24 -1.47
N LEU A 40 0.70 9.86 -2.03
CA LEU A 40 -0.45 9.17 -2.62
C LEU A 40 -0.45 9.34 -4.14
N TRP A 41 -0.26 8.22 -4.85
CA TRP A 41 -0.32 8.19 -6.31
C TRP A 41 -1.75 8.32 -6.84
N PRO A 42 -1.94 8.86 -8.05
CA PRO A 42 -3.23 8.83 -8.72
C PRO A 42 -3.78 7.40 -8.86
N ILE A 43 -5.09 7.23 -8.73
CA ILE A 43 -5.75 5.93 -8.79
C ILE A 43 -5.57 5.21 -10.14
N SER A 44 -5.23 5.94 -11.21
CA SER A 44 -4.91 5.36 -12.52
C SER A 44 -3.57 4.63 -12.56
N THR A 45 -2.65 4.95 -11.66
CA THR A 45 -1.32 4.33 -11.52
C THR A 45 -1.19 3.73 -10.13
N PHE A 46 -2.25 3.07 -9.64
CA PHE A 46 -2.37 2.60 -8.24
C PHE A 46 -1.16 1.78 -7.83
N ALA A 47 -0.19 2.45 -7.21
CA ALA A 47 1.04 1.86 -6.76
C ALA A 47 0.82 1.30 -5.36
N ALA A 48 1.27 0.07 -5.12
CA ALA A 48 1.30 -0.46 -3.78
C ALA A 48 2.18 0.44 -2.90
N HIS A 49 1.60 0.96 -1.82
CA HIS A 49 2.27 1.77 -0.81
C HIS A 49 1.55 1.57 0.52
N HIS A 50 2.25 1.79 1.63
CA HIS A 50 1.64 1.73 2.96
C HIS A 50 1.79 3.08 3.68
N PRO A 51 0.86 3.43 4.57
CA PRO A 51 0.80 4.77 5.17
C PRO A 51 1.96 5.10 6.11
N TRP A 52 2.75 4.12 6.53
CA TRP A 52 3.76 4.24 7.59
C TRP A 52 5.20 4.20 7.09
N MET A 53 5.43 4.29 5.78
CA MET A 53 6.78 4.13 5.19
C MET A 53 7.82 5.12 5.73
N GLY A 54 7.41 6.31 6.18
CA GLY A 54 8.30 7.30 6.80
C GLY A 54 8.56 7.08 8.30
N LEU A 55 7.88 6.11 8.93
CA LEU A 55 7.89 5.87 10.36
C LEU A 55 8.60 4.56 10.75
N GLU A 56 9.15 3.83 9.77
CA GLU A 56 9.73 2.49 9.99
C GLU A 56 11.00 2.48 10.88
N LYS A 57 11.58 3.65 11.14
CA LYS A 57 12.70 3.83 12.08
C LYS A 57 12.28 3.71 13.55
N GLN A 58 10.99 3.89 13.84
CA GLN A 58 10.42 3.64 15.15
C GLN A 58 9.85 2.22 15.18
N SER A 59 9.79 1.62 16.36
CA SER A 59 9.09 0.35 16.52
C SER A 59 7.61 0.48 16.16
N PHE A 60 7.02 -0.60 15.63
CA PHE A 60 5.59 -0.68 15.33
C PHE A 60 4.75 -0.29 16.55
N GLU A 61 5.19 -0.68 17.75
CA GLU A 61 4.55 -0.34 19.02
C GLU A 61 4.61 1.15 19.35
N GLN A 62 5.77 1.79 19.17
CA GLN A 62 5.89 3.25 19.35
C GLN A 62 4.97 4.01 18.41
N VAL A 63 4.90 3.59 17.14
CA VAL A 63 4.00 4.21 16.15
C VAL A 63 2.54 3.95 16.49
N ALA A 64 2.19 2.77 17.00
CA ALA A 64 0.84 2.46 17.44
C ALA A 64 0.38 3.36 18.60
N ASN A 65 1.24 3.54 19.60
CA ASN A 65 0.96 4.41 20.74
C ASN A 65 0.85 5.87 20.30
N TRP A 66 1.81 6.33 19.50
CA TRP A 66 1.81 7.71 19.00
C TRP A 66 0.59 8.02 18.11
N LEU A 67 0.16 7.11 17.21
CA LEU A 67 -1.05 7.32 16.41
C LEU A 67 -2.33 7.29 17.25
N LYS A 68 -2.37 6.45 18.29
CA LYS A 68 -3.47 6.40 19.25
C LYS A 68 -3.58 7.73 20.00
N GLU A 69 -2.47 8.30 20.43
CA GLU A 69 -2.45 9.60 21.12
C GLU A 69 -2.74 10.78 20.18
N ALA A 70 -2.07 10.82 19.03
CA ALA A 70 -2.16 11.93 18.10
C ALA A 70 -3.55 12.02 17.47
N ARG A 71 -4.14 10.88 17.05
CA ARG A 71 -5.35 10.84 16.21
C ARG A 71 -6.43 9.88 16.69
N ASN A 72 -6.24 9.20 17.82
CA ASN A 72 -7.11 8.11 18.26
C ASN A 72 -7.27 7.00 17.20
N VAL A 73 -6.20 6.70 16.46
CA VAL A 73 -6.17 5.66 15.43
C VAL A 73 -5.52 4.40 15.99
N ASP A 74 -6.29 3.33 16.10
CA ASP A 74 -5.79 2.00 16.46
C ASP A 74 -5.22 1.30 15.22
N ILE A 75 -3.95 0.88 15.28
CA ILE A 75 -3.30 0.09 14.22
C ILE A 75 -3.09 -1.38 14.61
N TYR A 76 -3.60 -1.81 15.77
CA TYR A 76 -3.67 -3.23 16.12
C TYR A 76 -5.05 -3.80 15.78
N PRO A 77 -5.15 -5.13 15.57
CA PRO A 77 -6.44 -5.78 15.36
C PRO A 77 -7.41 -5.49 16.53
N SER A 78 -8.67 -5.23 16.20
CA SER A 78 -9.69 -5.00 17.23
C SER A 78 -10.00 -6.29 18.00
N ALA A 79 -10.62 -6.16 19.19
CA ALA A 79 -11.07 -7.31 19.97
C ALA A 79 -11.99 -8.24 19.16
N SER A 80 -12.90 -7.68 18.35
CA SER A 80 -13.79 -8.48 17.50
C SER A 80 -13.03 -9.29 16.44
N MET A 81 -11.98 -8.72 15.85
CA MET A 81 -11.13 -9.44 14.90
C MET A 81 -10.39 -10.59 15.58
N ILE A 82 -9.82 -10.34 16.76
CA ILE A 82 -9.09 -11.35 17.55
C ILE A 82 -10.03 -12.49 17.96
N HIS A 83 -11.23 -12.17 18.46
CA HIS A 83 -12.23 -13.19 18.80
C HIS A 83 -12.67 -14.01 17.58
N SER A 84 -12.86 -13.37 16.42
CA SER A 84 -13.19 -14.07 15.18
C SER A 84 -12.06 -15.01 14.74
N ALA A 85 -10.81 -14.53 14.75
CA ALA A 85 -9.64 -15.33 14.43
C ALA A 85 -9.47 -16.52 15.38
N LYS A 86 -9.68 -16.31 16.68
CA LYS A 86 -9.70 -17.39 17.69
C LYS A 86 -10.81 -18.41 17.40
N ALA A 87 -12.02 -17.97 17.10
CA ALA A 87 -13.15 -18.87 16.77
C ALA A 87 -12.89 -19.70 15.50
N LYS A 88 -12.12 -19.16 14.54
CA LYS A 88 -11.68 -19.85 13.32
C LYS A 88 -10.48 -20.78 13.52
N GLY A 89 -9.89 -20.81 14.71
CA GLY A 89 -8.68 -21.60 14.99
C GLY A 89 -7.41 -21.01 14.37
N GLU A 90 -7.39 -19.71 14.05
CA GLU A 90 -6.21 -19.04 13.50
C GLU A 90 -5.19 -18.63 14.57
N ILE A 91 -5.55 -18.68 15.85
CA ILE A 91 -4.68 -18.31 16.98
C ILE A 91 -4.62 -19.48 17.97
N GLU A 92 -3.43 -20.05 18.16
CA GLU A 92 -3.16 -21.02 19.22
C GLU A 92 -2.80 -20.28 20.53
N GLU A 93 -3.64 -20.42 21.56
CA GLU A 93 -3.48 -19.69 22.83
C GLU A 93 -2.18 -20.02 23.59
N SER A 94 -1.56 -21.17 23.31
CA SER A 94 -0.24 -21.49 23.88
C SER A 94 0.81 -20.43 23.52
N PHE A 95 0.75 -19.84 22.33
CA PHE A 95 1.65 -18.75 21.95
C PHE A 95 1.33 -17.45 22.67
N LEU A 96 0.05 -17.19 22.98
CA LEU A 96 -0.33 -16.05 23.82
C LEU A 96 0.26 -16.20 25.23
N GLN A 97 0.17 -17.38 25.84
CA GLN A 97 0.74 -17.63 27.16
C GLN A 97 2.27 -17.50 27.19
N ILE A 98 2.95 -17.97 26.15
CA ILE A 98 4.40 -17.77 25.99
C ILE A 98 4.73 -16.28 25.87
N GLY A 99 3.95 -15.53 25.07
CA GLY A 99 4.10 -14.08 24.92
C GLY A 99 3.88 -13.33 26.23
N LEU A 100 2.84 -13.68 26.98
CA LEU A 100 2.54 -13.10 28.29
C LEU A 100 3.66 -13.38 29.29
N SER A 101 4.14 -14.63 29.39
CA SER A 101 5.25 -14.96 30.30
C SER A 101 6.48 -14.12 29.99
N ARG A 102 6.88 -14.02 28.71
CA ARG A 102 8.01 -13.18 28.28
C ARG A 102 7.81 -11.72 28.60
N TRP A 103 6.59 -11.20 28.41
CA TRP A 103 6.28 -9.82 28.75
C TRP A 103 6.46 -9.61 30.24
N LEU A 104 5.85 -10.44 31.09
CA LEU A 104 5.98 -10.34 32.55
C LEU A 104 7.45 -10.48 33.00
N ASP A 105 8.23 -11.38 32.39
CA ASP A 105 9.65 -11.57 32.72
C ASP A 105 10.53 -10.36 32.31
N SER A 106 10.06 -9.56 31.35
CA SER A 106 10.70 -8.31 30.93
C SER A 106 10.31 -7.10 31.79
N GLN A 107 9.24 -7.21 32.59
CA GLN A 107 8.77 -6.15 33.47
C GLN A 107 9.41 -6.26 34.87
N SER A 108 9.70 -5.11 35.47
CA SER A 108 10.08 -5.01 36.88
C SER A 108 8.88 -4.53 37.72
N PHE A 109 8.45 -5.35 38.67
CA PHE A 109 7.36 -5.11 39.62
C PHE A 109 7.52 -5.96 40.89
N HIS A 110 6.97 -5.52 42.03
CA HIS A 110 6.99 -6.28 43.29
C HIS A 110 5.66 -6.99 43.60
N ILE A 111 4.65 -6.84 42.73
CA ILE A 111 3.38 -7.56 42.81
C ILE A 111 3.65 -9.07 42.75
N PRO A 112 3.02 -9.91 43.59
CA PRO A 112 3.14 -11.36 43.48
C PRO A 112 2.84 -11.84 42.06
N ARG A 113 3.70 -12.72 41.51
CA ARG A 113 3.61 -13.18 40.11
C ARG A 113 2.24 -13.77 39.77
N GLU A 114 1.66 -14.55 40.69
CA GLU A 114 0.33 -15.15 40.53
C GLU A 114 -0.77 -14.07 40.37
N THR A 115 -0.71 -12.99 41.16
CA THR A 115 -1.65 -11.88 41.08
C THR A 115 -1.52 -11.12 39.77
N ALA A 116 -0.29 -10.88 39.31
CA ALA A 116 -0.01 -10.24 38.03
C ALA A 116 -0.48 -11.11 36.85
N GLU A 117 -0.23 -12.41 36.89
CA GLU A 117 -0.69 -13.38 35.87
C GLU A 117 -2.21 -13.45 35.81
N ARG A 118 -2.89 -13.52 36.96
CA ARG A 118 -4.36 -13.48 37.05
C ARG A 118 -4.93 -12.22 36.40
N PHE A 119 -4.42 -11.06 36.79
CA PHE A 119 -4.82 -9.77 36.21
C PHE A 119 -4.65 -9.76 34.68
N CYS A 120 -3.48 -10.18 34.20
CA CYS A 120 -3.18 -10.18 32.77
C CYS A 120 -4.05 -11.18 32.00
N GLN A 121 -4.27 -12.40 32.52
CA GLN A 121 -5.10 -13.42 31.88
C GLN A 121 -6.55 -12.98 31.73
N GLU A 122 -7.13 -12.38 32.77
CA GLU A 122 -8.48 -11.82 32.72
C GLU A 122 -8.55 -10.63 31.75
N ALA A 123 -7.57 -9.73 31.80
CA ALA A 123 -7.51 -8.58 30.89
C ALA A 123 -7.31 -8.98 29.42
N LEU A 124 -6.65 -10.11 29.14
CA LEU A 124 -6.45 -10.68 27.80
C LEU A 124 -7.71 -11.29 27.20
N LYS A 125 -8.81 -11.44 27.97
CA LYS A 125 -10.13 -11.77 27.41
C LYS A 125 -10.71 -10.63 26.55
N LEU A 126 -10.11 -9.44 26.60
CA LEU A 126 -10.50 -8.25 25.82
C LEU A 126 -11.94 -7.77 26.10
N GLU A 127 -12.47 -8.12 27.25
CA GLU A 127 -13.76 -7.62 27.72
C GLU A 127 -13.63 -6.15 28.16
N ARG A 128 -14.65 -5.34 27.86
CA ARG A 128 -14.69 -3.96 28.34
C ARG A 128 -14.98 -3.94 29.83
N LEU A 129 -14.32 -3.02 30.55
CA LEU A 129 -14.65 -2.76 31.96
C LEU A 129 -16.13 -2.36 32.08
N PRO A 130 -16.85 -2.87 33.10
CA PRO A 130 -18.25 -2.51 33.30
C PRO A 130 -18.44 -0.99 33.44
N SER A 131 -19.34 -0.41 32.65
CA SER A 131 -19.63 1.02 32.74
C SER A 131 -20.12 1.45 34.13
N SER A 132 -20.81 0.55 34.84
CA SER A 132 -21.25 0.76 36.22
C SER A 132 -20.07 0.95 37.18
N LEU A 133 -18.96 0.23 36.95
CA LEU A 133 -17.74 0.33 37.76
C LEU A 133 -17.03 1.65 37.47
N LEU A 134 -16.84 1.98 36.19
CA LEU A 134 -16.21 3.24 35.76
C LEU A 134 -16.95 4.49 36.23
N SER A 135 -18.26 4.38 36.47
CA SER A 135 -19.12 5.49 36.92
C SER A 135 -19.33 5.51 38.43
N SER A 136 -18.71 4.60 39.19
CA SER A 136 -18.96 4.45 40.63
C SER A 136 -18.45 5.68 41.41
N PRO A 137 -19.30 6.29 42.26
CA PRO A 137 -18.88 7.38 43.16
C PRO A 137 -17.75 6.97 44.10
N GLU A 138 -17.72 5.71 44.52
CA GLU A 138 -16.68 5.17 45.41
C GLU A 138 -15.31 5.17 44.73
N LEU A 139 -15.27 4.77 43.45
CA LEU A 139 -14.03 4.76 42.65
C LEU A 139 -13.52 6.16 42.35
N ASN A 140 -14.43 7.10 42.05
CA ASN A 140 -14.07 8.50 41.86
C ASN A 140 -13.43 9.07 43.14
N LYS A 141 -14.00 8.74 44.32
CA LYS A 141 -13.42 9.15 45.60
C LYS A 141 -12.04 8.54 45.84
N LEU A 142 -11.85 7.25 45.54
CA LEU A 142 -10.53 6.60 45.63
C LEU A 142 -9.50 7.27 44.71
N ALA A 143 -9.91 7.62 43.49
CA ALA A 143 -9.04 8.29 42.54
C ALA A 143 -8.67 9.72 42.96
N GLU A 144 -9.58 10.44 43.64
CA GLU A 144 -9.31 11.78 44.19
C GLU A 144 -8.28 11.77 45.33
N GLU A 145 -8.24 10.68 46.12
CA GLU A 145 -7.27 10.51 47.21
C GLU A 145 -5.83 10.27 46.69
N ILE A 146 -5.68 9.77 45.47
CA ILE A 146 -4.39 9.50 44.82
C ILE A 146 -3.92 10.74 44.05
N SER A 147 -3.17 11.62 44.72
CA SER A 147 -2.77 12.92 44.16
C SER A 147 -1.71 12.84 43.05
N TYR A 148 -0.96 11.74 42.93
CA TYR A 148 0.05 11.57 41.90
C TYR A 148 0.27 10.09 41.55
N ILE A 149 0.28 9.78 40.26
CA ILE A 149 1.07 8.69 39.72
C ILE A 149 2.29 9.37 39.10
N ASN A 150 3.49 8.95 39.48
CA ASN A 150 4.67 9.33 38.70
C ASN A 150 4.66 8.50 37.41
N THR A 151 3.78 8.85 36.48
CA THR A 151 3.85 8.39 35.10
C THR A 151 5.10 9.08 34.58
N GLY A 152 6.25 8.39 34.64
CA GLY A 152 7.54 8.97 34.28
C GLY A 152 7.38 9.86 33.05
N SER A 153 7.87 11.10 33.14
CA SER A 153 7.63 12.20 32.20
C SER A 153 7.80 11.72 30.76
N MET A 154 6.74 11.22 30.14
CA MET A 154 6.72 11.00 28.72
C MET A 154 6.42 12.36 28.12
N GLU A 155 7.44 12.91 27.46
CA GLU A 155 7.30 14.11 26.65
C GLU A 155 6.11 13.91 25.71
N ASP A 156 5.14 14.83 25.76
CA ASP A 156 4.01 14.90 24.81
C ASP A 156 4.62 15.09 23.41
N SER A 157 4.92 13.99 22.73
CA SER A 157 5.57 14.01 21.40
C SER A 157 4.57 14.35 20.29
N SER A 158 3.27 14.27 20.59
CA SER A 158 2.20 14.59 19.65
C SER A 158 1.45 15.86 20.05
N MET A 159 1.11 16.68 19.06
CA MET A 159 0.31 17.88 19.26
C MET A 159 -0.84 17.91 18.25
N GLN A 160 -2.07 17.95 18.75
CA GLN A 160 -3.25 18.08 17.90
C GLN A 160 -3.41 19.53 17.42
N PRO A 161 -3.97 19.75 16.21
CA PRO A 161 -4.37 21.09 15.77
C PRO A 161 -5.32 21.74 16.79
N ILE A 162 -5.14 23.04 17.07
CA ILE A 162 -5.95 23.78 18.04
C ILE A 162 -7.45 23.67 17.71
N SER A 163 -7.79 23.67 16.42
CA SER A 163 -9.16 23.47 15.94
C SER A 163 -9.81 22.15 16.39
N SER A 164 -9.02 21.12 16.69
CA SER A 164 -9.54 19.83 17.17
C SER A 164 -10.06 19.90 18.61
N LEU A 165 -9.60 20.90 19.37
CA LEU A 165 -9.92 21.10 20.78
C LEU A 165 -11.15 21.99 21.01
N ILE A 166 -11.76 22.52 19.95
CA ILE A 166 -12.81 23.53 20.02
C ILE A 166 -14.05 23.04 19.27
N GLU A 167 -15.19 23.10 19.95
CA GLU A 167 -16.50 22.94 19.34
C GLU A 167 -17.19 24.31 19.22
N ASN A 168 -17.91 24.51 18.12
CA ASN A 168 -18.70 25.72 17.93
C ASN A 168 -20.01 25.66 18.76
N GLN A 169 -20.82 26.71 18.70
CA GLN A 169 -22.11 26.77 19.41
C GLN A 169 -23.13 25.69 18.99
N LYS A 170 -22.97 25.08 17.81
CA LYS A 170 -23.81 23.99 17.31
C LYS A 170 -23.31 22.60 17.73
N GLY A 171 -22.14 22.52 18.38
CA GLY A 171 -21.47 21.27 18.70
C GLY A 171 -20.63 20.71 17.55
N ASP A 172 -20.43 21.46 16.45
CA ASP A 172 -19.53 21.00 15.39
C ASP A 172 -18.08 21.24 15.81
N ASN A 173 -17.22 20.22 15.67
CA ASN A 173 -15.79 20.35 15.89
C ASN A 173 -15.17 21.29 14.83
N LEU A 174 -14.38 22.28 15.26
CA LEU A 174 -13.78 23.26 14.34
C LEU A 174 -12.75 22.62 13.39
N SER A 175 -12.15 21.48 13.74
CA SER A 175 -11.30 20.72 12.82
C SER A 175 -12.10 20.21 11.62
N ASP A 176 -13.35 19.80 11.80
CA ASP A 176 -14.19 19.33 10.69
C ASP A 176 -14.60 20.48 9.77
N VAL A 177 -14.92 21.64 10.36
CA VAL A 177 -15.16 22.88 9.60
C VAL A 177 -13.92 23.25 8.80
N LEU A 178 -12.74 23.26 9.43
CA LEU A 178 -11.47 23.52 8.75
C LEU A 178 -11.24 22.51 7.62
N ASN A 179 -11.40 21.21 7.89
CA ASN A 179 -11.24 20.14 6.91
C ASN A 179 -12.11 20.36 5.67
N TYR A 180 -13.39 20.72 5.86
CA TYR A 180 -14.30 21.02 4.77
C TYR A 180 -13.75 22.10 3.82
N HIS A 181 -13.19 23.20 4.37
CA HIS A 181 -12.57 24.24 3.56
C HIS A 181 -11.30 23.76 2.87
N ILE A 182 -10.43 23.03 3.55
CA ILE A 182 -9.17 22.55 2.96
C ILE A 182 -9.42 21.56 1.83
N ILE A 183 -10.39 20.65 2.00
CA ILE A 183 -10.81 19.71 0.96
C ILE A 183 -11.26 20.47 -0.29
N LYS A 184 -12.07 21.52 -0.13
CA LYS A 184 -12.52 22.38 -1.25
C LYS A 184 -11.33 22.97 -2.01
N TRP A 185 -10.36 23.56 -1.31
CA TRP A 185 -9.21 24.20 -1.95
C TRP A 185 -8.25 23.18 -2.60
N CYS A 186 -8.02 22.03 -1.97
CA CYS A 186 -7.22 20.95 -2.55
C CYS A 186 -7.84 20.43 -3.84
N LYS A 187 -9.17 20.20 -3.85
CA LYS A 187 -9.91 19.79 -5.06
C LYS A 187 -9.76 20.77 -6.22
N LEU A 188 -9.93 22.07 -5.95
CA LEU A 188 -9.87 23.11 -6.98
C LEU A 188 -8.47 23.25 -7.57
N TYR A 189 -7.44 23.09 -6.75
CA TYR A 189 -6.06 23.20 -7.18
C TYR A 189 -5.59 21.96 -7.95
N LEU A 190 -5.80 20.76 -7.38
CA LEU A 190 -5.26 19.51 -7.91
C LEU A 190 -5.98 18.98 -9.16
N ASP A 191 -7.11 19.58 -9.55
CA ASP A 191 -7.88 19.16 -10.74
C ASP A 191 -7.12 19.49 -12.04
N ASP A 192 -6.60 18.47 -12.73
CA ASP A 192 -5.77 18.64 -13.93
C ASP A 192 -6.53 19.00 -15.22
N SER A 193 -7.79 19.47 -15.14
CA SER A 193 -8.75 19.83 -16.23
C SER A 193 -10.00 18.93 -16.33
N GLY A 194 -10.35 18.25 -15.24
CA GLY A 194 -11.64 17.57 -15.12
C GLY A 194 -12.80 18.55 -15.19
N SER A 195 -12.68 19.70 -14.53
CA SER A 195 -13.68 20.78 -14.51
C SER A 195 -13.64 21.68 -15.75
N SER A 196 -14.80 22.23 -16.10
CA SER A 196 -14.91 23.26 -17.15
C SER A 196 -14.35 24.62 -16.70
N TRP A 197 -14.31 24.88 -15.38
CA TRP A 197 -13.78 26.11 -14.78
C TRP A 197 -12.63 25.77 -13.83
N THR A 198 -11.41 26.11 -14.24
CA THR A 198 -10.21 25.91 -13.44
C THR A 198 -10.05 27.00 -12.38
N MET A 199 -9.37 26.67 -11.28
CA MET A 199 -9.01 27.66 -10.24
C MET A 199 -8.22 28.84 -10.85
N PRO A 200 -8.69 30.09 -10.71
CA PRO A 200 -7.95 31.26 -11.19
C PRO A 200 -6.57 31.39 -10.54
N ASN A 201 -5.58 31.81 -11.32
CA ASN A 201 -4.17 31.96 -10.89
C ASN A 201 -3.49 30.66 -10.40
N ARG A 202 -4.03 29.47 -10.72
CA ARG A 202 -3.47 28.18 -10.30
C ARG A 202 -1.99 28.03 -10.65
N GLU A 203 -1.58 28.55 -11.80
CA GLU A 203 -0.20 28.54 -12.30
C GLU A 203 0.81 29.26 -11.38
N LYS A 204 0.33 30.07 -10.43
CA LYS A 204 1.17 30.77 -9.44
C LYS A 204 1.43 29.97 -8.16
N GLY A 205 0.86 28.77 -8.03
CA GLY A 205 0.91 27.94 -6.82
C GLY A 205 -0.43 27.94 -6.05
N LEU A 206 -0.63 26.89 -5.24
CA LEU A 206 -1.80 26.69 -4.39
C LEU A 206 -2.01 27.88 -3.45
N TYR A 207 -0.96 28.28 -2.73
CA TYR A 207 -1.09 29.33 -1.71
C TYR A 207 -1.45 30.67 -2.34
N ARG A 208 -0.78 31.08 -3.42
CA ARG A 208 -1.02 32.38 -4.07
C ARG A 208 -2.40 32.43 -4.73
N ALA A 209 -2.83 31.34 -5.37
CA ALA A 209 -4.15 31.22 -5.95
C ALA A 209 -5.23 31.29 -4.85
N TRP A 210 -5.03 30.54 -3.76
CA TRP A 210 -5.91 30.57 -2.59
C TRP A 210 -5.98 31.96 -1.95
N HIS A 211 -4.84 32.62 -1.70
CA HIS A 211 -4.76 33.92 -1.04
C HIS A 211 -5.53 35.00 -1.81
N HIS A 212 -5.48 34.96 -3.15
CA HIS A 212 -6.28 35.85 -3.98
C HIS A 212 -7.79 35.60 -3.84
N LEU A 213 -8.21 34.33 -3.86
CA LEU A 213 -9.62 33.93 -3.92
C LEU A 213 -10.31 33.91 -2.55
N ILE A 214 -9.60 33.61 -1.47
CA ILE A 214 -10.17 33.40 -0.13
C ILE A 214 -10.89 34.65 0.41
N THR A 215 -10.46 35.84 -0.03
CA THR A 215 -11.10 37.11 0.32
C THR A 215 -12.53 37.25 -0.21
N PHE A 216 -12.92 36.42 -1.18
CA PHE A 216 -14.25 36.41 -1.79
C PHE A 216 -15.09 35.19 -1.38
N ASP A 217 -14.57 34.27 -0.57
CA ASP A 217 -15.25 33.02 -0.21
C ASP A 217 -16.48 33.28 0.69
N PRO A 218 -17.72 33.03 0.20
CA PRO A 218 -18.92 33.29 1.00
C PRO A 218 -19.11 32.30 2.14
N ALA A 219 -18.36 31.18 2.15
CA ALA A 219 -18.38 30.22 3.25
C ALA A 219 -17.68 30.76 4.51
N LEU A 220 -16.93 31.87 4.41
CA LEU A 220 -16.30 32.54 5.53
C LEU A 220 -17.07 33.80 5.95
N SER A 221 -17.11 34.04 7.26
CA SER A 221 -17.61 35.28 7.86
C SER A 221 -16.81 36.49 7.39
N LYS A 222 -17.37 37.69 7.58
CA LYS A 222 -16.69 38.96 7.24
C LYS A 222 -15.38 39.13 8.03
N ASN A 223 -15.35 38.67 9.29
CA ASN A 223 -14.17 38.80 10.15
C ASN A 223 -13.06 37.85 9.71
N GLU A 224 -13.37 36.59 9.42
CA GLU A 224 -12.39 35.62 8.90
C GLU A 224 -11.77 36.10 7.59
N ARG A 225 -12.60 36.58 6.63
CA ARG A 225 -12.10 37.16 5.38
C ARG A 225 -11.20 38.38 5.60
N LYS A 226 -11.54 39.24 6.58
CA LYS A 226 -10.71 40.41 6.92
C LYS A 226 -9.35 40.00 7.48
N VAL A 227 -9.31 38.98 8.34
CA VAL A 227 -8.03 38.44 8.88
C VAL A 227 -7.14 37.93 7.75
N LEU A 228 -7.72 37.23 6.78
CA LEU A 228 -6.98 36.60 5.67
C LEU A 228 -6.63 37.58 4.52
N LYS A 229 -7.31 38.72 4.42
CA LYS A 229 -7.06 39.72 3.37
C LYS A 229 -5.69 40.38 3.48
N ASP A 230 -5.27 40.71 4.70
CA ASP A 230 -3.99 41.40 4.98
C ASP A 230 -2.88 40.39 5.35
N TRP A 231 -2.97 39.17 4.83
CA TRP A 231 -2.05 38.08 5.12
C TRP A 231 -0.81 38.11 4.19
N PRO A 232 0.34 37.51 4.58
CA PRO A 232 1.54 37.48 3.74
C PRO A 232 1.28 36.88 2.35
N GLN A 233 1.97 37.40 1.33
CA GLN A 233 1.77 36.96 -0.06
C GLN A 233 2.52 35.66 -0.41
N ASP A 234 3.52 35.30 0.37
CA ASP A 234 4.28 34.06 0.25
C ASP A 234 3.88 33.04 1.33
N ALA A 235 3.91 31.76 0.97
CA ALA A 235 3.43 30.67 1.82
C ALA A 235 4.26 30.52 3.10
N GLN A 236 5.58 30.69 3.01
CA GLN A 236 6.47 30.45 4.15
C GLN A 236 6.34 31.55 5.20
N GLY A 237 6.27 32.82 4.78
CA GLY A 237 5.99 33.96 5.63
C GLY A 237 4.61 33.85 6.28
N ALA A 238 3.61 33.36 5.52
CA ALA A 238 2.28 33.08 6.05
C ALA A 238 2.28 31.98 7.12
N LEU A 239 2.98 30.86 6.87
CA LEU A 239 3.11 29.76 7.82
C LEU A 239 3.83 30.20 9.10
N THR A 240 4.95 30.92 8.96
CA THR A 240 5.74 31.44 10.09
C THR A 240 4.90 32.39 10.94
N LYS A 241 4.17 33.30 10.29
CA LYS A 241 3.26 34.23 10.96
C LYS A 241 2.12 33.48 11.67
N ALA A 242 1.50 32.50 11.03
CA ALA A 242 0.41 31.74 11.60
C ALA A 242 0.84 30.96 12.87
N LEU A 243 1.97 30.26 12.82
CA LEU A 243 2.55 29.57 13.97
C LEU A 243 2.86 30.53 15.14
N SER A 244 3.34 31.72 14.82
CA SER A 244 3.66 32.75 15.83
C SER A 244 2.39 33.34 16.47
N GLU A 245 1.37 33.65 15.67
CA GLU A 245 0.08 34.21 16.13
C GLU A 245 -0.76 33.19 16.91
N LEU A 246 -0.63 31.90 16.60
CA LEU A 246 -1.22 30.81 17.39
C LEU A 246 -0.44 30.51 18.68
N GLY A 247 0.74 31.11 18.87
CA GLY A 247 1.57 30.92 20.06
C GLY A 247 2.23 29.54 20.15
N ILE A 248 2.52 28.89 19.01
CA ILE A 248 3.13 27.55 18.99
C ILE A 248 4.64 27.63 19.30
N PRO A 249 5.12 27.06 20.42
CA PRO A 249 6.54 27.05 20.78
C PRO A 249 7.39 26.34 19.73
N GLU A 250 8.63 26.79 19.51
CA GLU A 250 9.53 26.21 18.50
C GLU A 250 9.75 24.70 18.68
N SER A 251 9.86 24.23 19.93
CA SER A 251 9.97 22.81 20.28
C SER A 251 8.79 21.96 19.81
N ASN A 252 7.60 22.56 19.69
CA ASN A 252 6.36 21.84 19.37
C ASN A 252 5.92 22.03 17.91
N ARG A 253 6.64 22.86 17.13
CA ARG A 253 6.23 23.17 15.76
C ARG A 253 6.19 21.92 14.89
N GLN A 254 7.17 21.03 14.99
CA GLN A 254 7.17 19.79 14.19
C GLN A 254 5.93 18.95 14.47
N ALA A 255 5.67 18.63 15.75
CA ALA A 255 4.50 17.87 16.17
C ALA A 255 3.18 18.53 15.75
N TYR A 256 3.12 19.87 15.77
CA TYR A 256 1.95 20.62 15.30
C TYR A 256 1.73 20.44 13.80
N LEU A 257 2.78 20.58 12.99
CA LEU A 257 2.71 20.37 11.53
C LEU A 257 2.31 18.92 11.21
N GLU A 258 2.89 17.94 11.92
CA GLU A 258 2.52 16.53 11.82
C GLU A 258 1.03 16.32 12.10
N GLY A 259 0.51 16.91 13.17
CA GLY A 259 -0.91 16.88 13.52
C GLY A 259 -1.82 17.43 12.40
N HIS A 260 -1.39 18.50 11.71
CA HIS A 260 -2.10 19.06 10.56
C HIS A 260 -2.05 18.18 9.31
N LEU A 261 -0.91 17.55 9.02
CA LEU A 261 -0.77 16.62 7.90
C LEU A 261 -1.63 15.36 8.12
N LEU A 262 -1.68 14.87 9.35
CA LEU A 262 -2.53 13.76 9.78
C LEU A 262 -4.03 14.13 9.85
N SER A 263 -4.42 15.40 9.70
CA SER A 263 -5.87 15.70 9.65
C SER A 263 -6.54 15.29 8.34
N LEU A 264 -5.79 15.29 7.23
CA LEU A 264 -6.25 14.87 5.91
C LEU A 264 -5.10 14.16 5.19
N PRO A 265 -4.65 13.00 5.69
CA PRO A 265 -3.47 12.29 5.17
C PRO A 265 -3.60 11.94 3.68
N GLY A 266 -4.82 11.78 3.17
CA GLY A 266 -5.11 11.56 1.76
C GLY A 266 -4.75 12.76 0.89
N TRP A 267 -5.38 13.90 1.15
CA TRP A 267 -5.07 15.14 0.44
C TRP A 267 -3.63 15.58 0.63
N ALA A 268 -3.11 15.49 1.87
CA ALA A 268 -1.73 15.82 2.16
C ALA A 268 -0.76 14.86 1.46
N GLY A 269 -1.09 13.57 1.37
CA GLY A 269 -0.32 12.58 0.61
C GLY A 269 -0.29 12.86 -0.89
N MET A 270 -1.42 13.30 -1.47
CA MET A 270 -1.48 13.69 -2.89
C MET A 270 -0.66 14.97 -3.15
N ILE A 271 -0.73 15.94 -2.23
CA ILE A 271 0.10 17.15 -2.26
C ILE A 271 1.58 16.79 -2.20
N ARG A 272 1.97 15.88 -1.29
CA ARG A 272 3.34 15.38 -1.17
C ARG A 272 3.81 14.64 -2.42
N TRP A 273 2.93 13.84 -3.03
CA TRP A 273 3.26 13.16 -4.28
C TRP A 273 3.52 14.15 -5.42
N ARG A 274 2.63 15.14 -5.61
CA ARG A 274 2.79 16.22 -6.61
C ARG A 274 4.10 16.99 -6.42
N SER A 275 4.43 17.34 -5.18
CA SER A 275 5.67 18.08 -4.89
C SER A 275 6.93 17.31 -5.25
N GLN A 276 6.86 15.98 -5.30
CA GLN A 276 7.97 15.11 -5.71
C GLN A 276 8.05 14.89 -7.23
N GLN A 277 6.97 15.10 -7.98
CA GLN A 277 6.95 14.88 -9.43
C GLN A 277 7.45 16.09 -10.23
N SER A 278 7.26 17.30 -9.72
CA SER A 278 7.51 18.53 -10.49
C SER A 278 8.32 19.53 -9.68
N ILE A 279 9.43 20.01 -10.26
CA ILE A 279 10.23 21.11 -9.69
C ILE A 279 9.37 22.36 -9.47
N LYS A 280 8.36 22.60 -10.32
CA LYS A 280 7.47 23.76 -10.18
C LYS A 280 6.54 23.67 -8.97
N GLU A 281 6.32 22.47 -8.44
CA GLU A 281 5.44 22.20 -7.30
C GLU A 281 6.22 21.74 -6.05
N GLN A 282 7.55 21.90 -6.04
CA GLN A 282 8.40 21.42 -4.94
C GLN A 282 7.99 22.00 -3.56
N ALA A 283 7.49 23.23 -3.53
CA ALA A 283 7.04 23.91 -2.31
C ALA A 283 5.60 23.55 -1.87
N LEU A 284 4.91 22.65 -2.57
CA LEU A 284 3.46 22.48 -2.43
C LEU A 284 3.01 21.99 -1.04
N VAL A 285 3.84 21.22 -0.32
CA VAL A 285 3.53 20.82 1.07
C VAL A 285 3.55 22.02 2.01
N ILE A 286 4.49 22.94 1.83
CA ILE A 286 4.57 24.19 2.59
C ILE A 286 3.37 25.07 2.24
N GLU A 287 3.00 25.15 0.97
CA GLU A 287 1.81 25.89 0.54
C GLU A 287 0.53 25.31 1.16
N TYR A 288 0.38 23.99 1.20
CA TYR A 288 -0.74 23.31 1.86
C TYR A 288 -0.81 23.65 3.35
N LEU A 289 0.31 23.54 4.08
CA LEU A 289 0.38 23.86 5.50
C LEU A 289 0.10 25.35 5.76
N ALA A 290 0.65 26.23 4.92
CA ALA A 290 0.40 27.67 4.99
C ALA A 290 -1.09 27.99 4.83
N VAL A 291 -1.76 27.40 3.83
CA VAL A 291 -3.22 27.55 3.66
C VAL A 291 -3.95 27.02 4.90
N ARG A 292 -3.65 25.79 5.33
CA ARG A 292 -4.37 25.12 6.42
C ARG A 292 -4.26 25.85 7.75
N ILE A 293 -3.06 26.24 8.15
CA ILE A 293 -2.82 26.85 9.47
C ILE A 293 -3.25 28.33 9.47
N SER A 294 -3.16 29.02 8.32
CA SER A 294 -3.74 30.38 8.20
C SER A 294 -5.26 30.35 8.31
N MET A 295 -5.92 29.36 7.69
CA MET A 295 -7.37 29.17 7.83
C MET A 295 -7.76 28.77 9.24
N GLU A 296 -6.99 27.88 9.88
CA GLU A 296 -7.22 27.52 11.28
C GLU A 296 -7.20 28.78 12.16
N LEU A 297 -6.14 29.59 12.09
CA LEU A 297 -6.02 30.83 12.83
C LEU A 297 -7.26 31.71 12.65
N ALA A 298 -7.72 31.90 11.41
CA ALA A 298 -8.90 32.72 11.13
C ALA A 298 -10.16 32.19 11.81
N ILE A 299 -10.36 30.86 11.81
CA ILE A 299 -11.52 30.17 12.38
C ILE A 299 -11.47 30.14 13.92
N VAL A 300 -10.30 29.87 14.51
CA VAL A 300 -10.16 29.71 15.97
C VAL A 300 -9.99 31.04 16.70
N LYS A 301 -9.64 32.13 16.01
CA LYS A 301 -9.41 33.45 16.62
C LYS A 301 -10.49 33.93 17.60
N PRO A 302 -11.81 33.75 17.35
CA PRO A 302 -12.85 34.15 18.30
C PRO A 302 -12.83 33.39 19.63
N TYR A 303 -12.16 32.24 19.68
CA TYR A 303 -12.09 31.34 20.83
C TYR A 303 -10.76 31.46 21.59
N LEU A 304 -9.80 32.24 21.07
CA LEU A 304 -8.51 32.48 21.71
C LEU A 304 -8.56 33.67 22.69
N PRO A 305 -7.80 33.61 23.81
CA PRO A 305 -6.99 32.48 24.26
C PRO A 305 -7.86 31.36 24.85
N LEU A 306 -7.44 30.10 24.68
CA LEU A 306 -8.09 28.97 25.32
C LEU A 306 -7.96 29.10 26.84
N LYS A 307 -9.09 29.21 27.56
CA LYS A 307 -9.12 29.22 29.02
C LYS A 307 -8.74 27.83 29.55
N ASN A 308 -7.76 27.76 30.46
CA ASN A 308 -7.44 26.59 31.31
C ASN A 308 -7.07 25.26 30.61
N GLN A 309 -5.90 25.14 29.98
CA GLN A 309 -5.36 23.81 29.58
C GLN A 309 -3.85 23.60 29.83
N LYS A 310 -3.24 24.28 30.81
CA LYS A 310 -2.08 23.66 31.50
C LYS A 310 -2.51 22.50 32.41
N ALA A 311 -3.63 21.85 32.11
CA ALA A 311 -3.85 20.51 32.61
C ALA A 311 -2.88 19.64 31.83
N GLU A 312 -1.69 19.42 32.40
CA GLU A 312 -0.93 18.20 32.11
C GLU A 312 -1.96 17.09 31.94
N LYS A 313 -1.96 16.38 30.80
CA LYS A 313 -2.87 15.26 30.57
C LYS A 313 -2.66 14.25 31.69
N LYS A 314 -3.40 14.39 32.79
CA LYS A 314 -3.34 13.46 33.91
C LYS A 314 -3.98 12.18 33.42
N VAL A 315 -3.22 11.10 33.46
CA VAL A 315 -3.74 9.76 33.23
C VAL A 315 -4.93 9.57 34.16
N SER A 316 -6.09 9.23 33.60
CA SER A 316 -7.27 8.96 34.41
C SER A 316 -7.00 7.73 35.28
N ILE A 317 -7.03 7.93 36.59
CA ILE A 317 -6.73 6.87 37.57
C ILE A 317 -7.92 5.90 37.69
N VAL A 318 -9.14 6.39 37.49
CA VAL A 318 -10.37 5.60 37.66
C VAL A 318 -10.38 4.30 36.84
N PRO A 319 -10.08 4.29 35.52
CA PRO A 319 -9.97 3.06 34.75
C PRO A 319 -8.88 2.09 35.25
N LEU A 320 -7.80 2.61 35.83
CA LEU A 320 -6.70 1.78 36.35
C LEU A 320 -7.06 1.11 37.69
N ILE A 321 -7.80 1.79 38.58
CA ILE A 321 -8.32 1.14 39.79
C ILE A 321 -9.41 0.14 39.41
N ALA A 322 -10.31 0.53 38.49
CA ALA A 322 -11.38 -0.34 38.02
C ALA A 322 -10.85 -1.62 37.38
N SER A 323 -9.72 -1.58 36.65
CA SER A 323 -9.11 -2.77 36.08
C SER A 323 -8.61 -3.73 37.15
N TRP A 324 -8.01 -3.24 38.25
CA TRP A 324 -7.60 -4.09 39.37
C TRP A 324 -8.76 -4.67 40.15
N ILE A 325 -9.84 -3.91 40.35
CA ILE A 325 -11.04 -4.44 40.99
C ILE A 325 -11.67 -5.56 40.15
N TYR A 326 -11.74 -5.37 38.83
CA TYR A 326 -12.45 -6.30 37.95
C TYR A 326 -11.61 -7.51 37.50
N TRP A 327 -10.40 -7.28 36.97
CA TRP A 327 -9.52 -8.35 36.47
C TRP A 327 -8.56 -8.87 37.54
N GLY A 328 -8.16 -7.99 38.46
CA GLY A 328 -7.25 -8.33 39.54
C GLY A 328 -7.94 -8.98 40.73
N ASP A 329 -9.27 -8.95 40.80
CA ASP A 329 -10.09 -9.48 41.91
C ASP A 329 -9.61 -8.93 43.28
N ILE A 330 -9.45 -7.60 43.33
CA ILE A 330 -9.11 -6.84 44.52
C ILE A 330 -10.35 -6.06 44.96
N SER A 331 -10.82 -6.29 46.18
CA SER A 331 -11.95 -5.53 46.72
C SER A 331 -11.57 -4.08 47.04
N THR A 332 -12.56 -3.18 47.07
CA THR A 332 -12.34 -1.78 47.49
C THR A 332 -11.80 -1.67 48.92
N ARG A 333 -12.13 -2.63 49.80
CA ARG A 333 -11.60 -2.69 51.17
C ARG A 333 -10.13 -3.06 51.21
N GLU A 334 -9.71 -4.05 50.43
CA GLU A 334 -8.30 -4.43 50.31
C GLU A 334 -7.49 -3.28 49.72
N TRP A 335 -8.01 -2.63 48.67
CA TRP A 335 -7.36 -1.46 48.08
C TRP A 335 -7.09 -0.36 49.11
N LEU A 336 -8.06 -0.04 49.97
CA LEU A 336 -7.94 0.96 51.02
C LEU A 336 -6.97 0.57 52.16
N GLN A 337 -6.70 -0.73 52.33
CA GLN A 337 -5.75 -1.22 53.33
C GLN A 337 -4.30 -1.24 52.82
N MET A 338 -4.09 -1.15 51.52
CA MET A 338 -2.77 -1.07 50.90
C MET A 338 -2.08 0.26 51.18
N SER A 339 -0.77 0.22 51.28
CA SER A 339 0.06 1.43 51.33
C SER A 339 -0.01 2.20 50.02
N ALA A 340 0.28 3.51 50.07
CA ALA A 340 0.34 4.34 48.87
C ALA A 340 1.38 3.84 47.85
N THR A 341 2.45 3.19 48.32
CA THR A 341 3.47 2.57 47.47
C THR A 341 2.91 1.36 46.71
N GLU A 342 2.22 0.46 47.40
CA GLU A 342 1.57 -0.71 46.77
C GLU A 342 0.51 -0.29 45.75
N GLN A 343 -0.34 0.69 46.10
CA GLN A 343 -1.33 1.25 45.17
C GLN A 343 -0.65 1.84 43.93
N SER A 344 0.42 2.63 44.12
CA SER A 344 1.17 3.23 43.01
C SER A 344 1.81 2.18 42.10
N GLU A 345 2.30 1.07 42.66
CA GLU A 345 2.86 -0.04 41.88
C GLU A 345 1.80 -0.76 41.05
N LEU A 346 0.63 -1.07 41.65
CA LEU A 346 -0.51 -1.66 40.94
C LEU A 346 -0.95 -0.74 39.78
N LEU A 347 -1.11 0.55 40.04
CA LEU A 347 -1.50 1.52 39.01
C LEU A 347 -0.46 1.62 37.89
N ALA A 348 0.82 1.67 38.22
CA ALA A 348 1.89 1.68 37.23
C ALA A 348 1.91 0.40 36.38
N PHE A 349 1.65 -0.76 36.99
CA PHE A 349 1.54 -2.03 36.27
C PHE A 349 0.34 -2.03 35.31
N ALA A 350 -0.85 -1.62 35.76
CA ALA A 350 -2.04 -1.53 34.92
C ALA A 350 -1.88 -0.51 33.78
N TYR A 351 -1.16 0.59 34.03
CA TYR A 351 -0.84 1.58 33.00
C TYR A 351 0.10 1.03 31.93
N ARG A 352 1.09 0.20 32.32
CA ARG A 352 2.00 -0.48 31.36
C ARG A 352 1.30 -1.60 30.60
N PHE A 353 0.36 -2.31 31.21
CA PHE A 353 -0.43 -3.38 30.57
C PHE A 353 -1.72 -2.84 29.93
N ASP A 354 -1.55 -1.84 29.08
CA ASP A 354 -2.65 -1.11 28.45
C ASP A 354 -3.36 -1.94 27.34
N GLU A 355 -4.31 -1.30 26.65
CA GLU A 355 -5.03 -1.95 25.54
C GLU A 355 -4.11 -2.30 24.37
N ASN A 356 -3.14 -1.44 24.02
CA ASN A 356 -2.22 -1.69 22.92
C ASN A 356 -1.29 -2.88 23.21
N THR A 357 -0.77 -2.98 24.43
CA THR A 357 0.05 -4.11 24.89
C THR A 357 -0.72 -5.43 24.77
N ARG A 358 -1.99 -5.45 25.19
CA ARG A 358 -2.84 -6.65 25.08
C ARG A 358 -3.10 -7.04 23.62
N LYS A 359 -3.45 -6.08 22.76
CA LYS A 359 -3.65 -6.36 21.34
C LYS A 359 -2.36 -6.79 20.63
N LYS A 360 -1.21 -6.23 21.03
CA LYS A 360 0.11 -6.63 20.54
C LYS A 360 0.39 -8.09 20.87
N LEU A 361 0.19 -8.53 22.11
CA LEU A 361 0.39 -9.92 22.51
C LEU A 361 -0.48 -10.89 21.69
N TRP A 362 -1.74 -10.51 21.43
CA TRP A 362 -2.63 -11.28 20.57
C TRP A 362 -2.17 -11.31 19.10
N LEU A 363 -1.73 -10.19 18.54
CA LEU A 363 -1.19 -10.13 17.18
C LEU A 363 0.06 -11.02 17.06
N GLU A 364 0.99 -10.93 17.99
CA GLU A 364 2.21 -11.74 17.98
C GLU A 364 1.91 -13.25 18.12
N ALA A 365 0.92 -13.62 18.94
CA ALA A 365 0.44 -14.99 19.04
C ALA A 365 -0.17 -15.49 17.71
N TRP A 366 -0.94 -14.65 17.03
CA TRP A 366 -1.53 -14.95 15.73
C TRP A 366 -0.44 -15.13 14.66
N GLU A 367 0.54 -14.22 14.61
CA GLU A 367 1.69 -14.30 13.70
C GLU A 367 2.54 -15.55 13.97
N GLN A 368 2.77 -15.90 15.24
CA GLN A 368 3.52 -17.09 15.61
C GLN A 368 2.77 -18.38 15.26
N THR A 369 1.44 -18.40 15.42
CA THR A 369 0.59 -19.51 14.99
C THR A 369 0.74 -19.74 13.49
N HIS A 370 0.65 -18.67 12.69
CA HIS A 370 0.84 -18.74 11.24
C HIS A 370 2.24 -19.24 10.87
N ALA A 371 3.29 -18.75 11.54
CA ALA A 371 4.66 -19.20 11.31
C ALA A 371 4.84 -20.70 11.60
N GLU A 372 4.27 -21.21 12.69
CA GLU A 372 4.36 -22.64 13.03
C GLU A 372 3.55 -23.51 12.06
N GLN A 373 2.38 -23.05 11.62
CA GLN A 373 1.59 -23.74 10.59
C GLN A 373 2.35 -23.81 9.26
N LEU A 374 2.98 -22.71 8.83
CA LEU A 374 3.79 -22.67 7.62
C LEU A 374 5.01 -23.60 7.71
N LYS A 375 5.71 -23.57 8.85
CA LYS A 375 6.82 -24.48 9.14
C LYS A 375 6.38 -25.95 9.06
N LYS A 376 5.23 -26.32 9.64
CA LYS A 376 4.67 -27.68 9.56
C LYS A 376 4.39 -28.09 8.11
N LYS A 377 3.76 -27.20 7.31
CA LYS A 377 3.49 -27.45 5.88
C LYS A 377 4.79 -27.76 5.12
N ILE A 378 5.78 -26.88 5.21
CA ILE A 378 7.07 -27.03 4.50
C ILE A 378 7.83 -28.28 4.97
N SER A 379 7.98 -28.47 6.28
CA SER A 379 8.77 -29.58 6.84
C SER A 379 8.15 -30.95 6.54
N SER A 380 6.82 -31.05 6.46
CA SER A 380 6.13 -32.32 6.17
C SER A 380 6.41 -32.87 4.77
N LYS A 381 6.79 -32.00 3.82
CA LYS A 381 6.96 -32.34 2.40
C LYS A 381 8.40 -32.58 1.97
N GLN A 382 9.39 -32.09 2.71
CA GLN A 382 10.82 -32.31 2.41
C GLN A 382 11.24 -33.78 2.39
N ARG A 383 10.44 -34.70 2.97
CA ARG A 383 10.72 -36.14 3.00
C ARG A 383 10.27 -36.90 1.75
N ALA A 384 9.49 -36.28 0.86
CA ALA A 384 9.04 -36.93 -0.37
C ALA A 384 10.17 -36.93 -1.40
N THR A 385 10.76 -38.10 -1.67
CA THR A 385 11.65 -38.29 -2.82
C THR A 385 10.80 -38.28 -4.09
N ASN A 386 10.73 -37.14 -4.78
CA ASN A 386 10.12 -37.12 -6.10
C ASN A 386 11.08 -37.76 -7.12
N ASP A 387 10.58 -38.75 -7.85
CA ASP A 387 11.19 -39.15 -9.11
C ASP A 387 11.26 -37.91 -10.00
N LYS A 388 12.48 -37.50 -10.37
CA LYS A 388 12.70 -36.33 -11.22
C LYS A 388 12.13 -36.63 -12.61
N LYS A 389 10.87 -36.28 -12.82
CA LYS A 389 10.25 -36.28 -14.14
C LYS A 389 11.02 -35.32 -15.04
N ARG A 390 11.20 -35.69 -16.30
CA ARG A 390 11.74 -34.79 -17.32
C ARG A 390 10.79 -33.59 -17.44
N VAL A 391 11.30 -32.40 -17.15
CA VAL A 391 10.56 -31.14 -17.29
C VAL A 391 10.46 -30.80 -18.77
N VAL A 392 9.24 -30.60 -19.29
CA VAL A 392 9.00 -30.27 -20.70
C VAL A 392 8.83 -28.77 -20.91
N ALA A 393 8.36 -28.04 -19.90
CA ALA A 393 8.27 -26.59 -19.93
C ALA A 393 8.52 -25.98 -18.55
N GLN A 394 9.13 -24.79 -18.56
CA GLN A 394 9.39 -23.98 -17.37
C GLN A 394 8.61 -22.67 -17.48
N LEU A 395 7.91 -22.26 -16.43
CA LEU A 395 7.09 -21.05 -16.44
C LEU A 395 7.46 -20.13 -15.28
N ALA A 396 7.97 -18.94 -15.57
CA ALA A 396 8.35 -17.94 -14.57
C ALA A 396 7.22 -16.93 -14.37
N PHE A 397 6.49 -17.07 -13.27
CA PHE A 397 5.40 -16.17 -12.89
C PHE A 397 5.87 -15.00 -12.04
N CYS A 398 5.09 -13.92 -12.05
CA CYS A 398 5.16 -12.92 -11.01
C CYS A 398 5.03 -13.57 -9.62
N ILE A 399 5.74 -13.05 -8.61
CA ILE A 399 5.63 -13.50 -7.21
C ILE A 399 4.23 -13.33 -6.59
N ASP A 400 3.28 -12.80 -7.34
CA ASP A 400 1.88 -12.53 -6.95
C ASP A 400 1.21 -13.75 -6.30
N VAL A 401 0.59 -13.53 -5.13
CA VAL A 401 -0.03 -14.59 -4.34
C VAL A 401 -1.19 -15.28 -5.07
N ARG A 402 -1.87 -14.59 -6.00
CA ARG A 402 -2.95 -15.17 -6.81
C ARG A 402 -2.43 -16.15 -7.86
N SER A 403 -1.14 -16.07 -8.19
CA SER A 403 -0.53 -17.02 -9.13
C SER A 403 -0.14 -18.34 -8.45
N GLU A 404 -0.05 -18.40 -7.11
CA GLU A 404 0.30 -19.66 -6.41
C GLU A 404 -0.69 -20.81 -6.67
N PRO A 405 -2.02 -20.64 -6.51
CA PRO A 405 -2.97 -21.70 -6.82
C PRO A 405 -2.91 -22.13 -8.29
N PHE A 406 -2.78 -21.16 -9.21
CA PHE A 406 -2.67 -21.43 -10.65
C PHE A 406 -1.44 -22.27 -10.97
N ARG A 407 -0.27 -21.89 -10.44
CA ARG A 407 1.00 -22.62 -10.58
C ARG A 407 0.89 -24.04 -10.04
N ARG A 408 0.29 -24.22 -8.86
CA ARG A 408 0.11 -25.53 -8.23
C ARG A 408 -0.78 -26.46 -9.07
N HIS A 409 -1.86 -25.95 -9.65
CA HIS A 409 -2.72 -26.74 -10.55
C HIS A 409 -2.02 -27.06 -11.87
N LEU A 410 -1.22 -26.14 -12.40
CA LEU A 410 -0.42 -26.36 -13.61
C LEU A 410 0.60 -27.49 -13.42
N GLU A 411 1.46 -27.41 -12.40
CA GLU A 411 2.48 -28.42 -12.10
C GLU A 411 1.87 -29.79 -11.78
N LYS A 412 0.65 -29.84 -11.24
CA LYS A 412 -0.05 -31.09 -10.96
C LYS A 412 -0.55 -31.81 -12.21
N LEU A 413 -0.88 -31.05 -13.27
CA LEU A 413 -1.52 -31.58 -14.48
C LEU A 413 -0.55 -31.88 -15.63
N GLY A 414 0.71 -31.48 -15.53
CA GLY A 414 1.71 -31.82 -16.53
C GLY A 414 3.14 -31.76 -15.99
N PRO A 415 4.13 -32.20 -16.78
CA PRO A 415 5.55 -32.20 -16.40
C PRO A 415 6.15 -30.79 -16.51
N PHE A 416 5.55 -29.83 -15.80
CA PHE A 416 5.93 -28.43 -15.79
C PHE A 416 6.60 -28.06 -14.47
N GLU A 417 7.51 -27.10 -14.54
CA GLU A 417 8.16 -26.49 -13.39
C GLU A 417 7.87 -25.00 -13.38
N THR A 418 7.50 -24.44 -12.22
CA THR A 418 7.23 -23.02 -12.10
C THR A 418 8.24 -22.28 -11.24
N PHE A 419 8.58 -21.08 -11.68
CA PHE A 419 9.44 -20.15 -10.98
C PHE A 419 8.65 -18.91 -10.56
N GLY A 420 9.11 -18.25 -9.50
CA GLY A 420 8.63 -16.96 -9.05
C GLY A 420 9.70 -15.89 -9.17
N ILE A 421 9.36 -14.77 -9.80
CA ILE A 421 10.20 -13.58 -9.97
C ILE A 421 9.31 -12.33 -9.92
N ALA A 422 9.83 -11.15 -9.56
CA ALA A 422 9.03 -9.94 -9.66
C ALA A 422 8.59 -9.67 -11.12
N GLY A 423 7.35 -9.25 -11.34
CA GLY A 423 6.73 -9.10 -12.68
C GLY A 423 7.36 -8.07 -13.61
N PHE A 424 8.33 -7.27 -13.13
CA PHE A 424 9.15 -6.42 -13.99
C PHE A 424 10.40 -7.10 -14.54
N PHE A 425 10.70 -8.33 -14.09
CA PHE A 425 11.81 -9.17 -14.55
C PHE A 425 13.19 -8.49 -14.50
N GLY A 426 13.40 -7.55 -13.57
CA GLY A 426 14.66 -6.81 -13.47
C GLY A 426 14.83 -5.70 -14.52
N LEU A 427 13.81 -5.42 -15.35
CA LEU A 427 13.89 -4.44 -16.44
C LEU A 427 13.53 -3.03 -15.94
N PRO A 428 14.47 -2.07 -15.90
CA PRO A 428 14.19 -0.71 -15.43
C PRO A 428 13.59 0.15 -16.56
N ILE A 429 12.42 -0.24 -17.08
CA ILE A 429 11.85 0.33 -18.31
C ILE A 429 10.56 1.12 -18.08
N ALA A 430 10.40 2.18 -18.87
CA ALA A 430 9.10 2.75 -19.17
C ALA A 430 8.62 2.22 -20.53
N THR A 431 7.36 1.79 -20.60
CA THR A 431 6.79 1.12 -21.76
C THR A 431 5.85 2.04 -22.52
N THR A 432 5.95 2.04 -23.84
CA THR A 432 5.05 2.78 -24.72
C THR A 432 4.42 1.81 -25.72
N GLU A 433 3.14 1.53 -25.53
CA GLU A 433 2.36 0.67 -26.43
C GLU A 433 2.17 1.28 -27.83
N LEU A 434 1.89 0.41 -28.81
CA LEU A 434 1.65 0.84 -30.19
C LEU A 434 0.52 1.90 -30.29
N GLY A 435 0.86 3.03 -30.89
CA GLY A 435 -0.03 4.17 -31.07
C GLY A 435 -0.43 4.87 -29.77
N SER A 436 0.30 4.67 -28.67
CA SER A 436 0.22 5.50 -27.47
C SER A 436 1.30 6.58 -27.54
N ASN A 437 0.95 7.81 -27.20
CA ASN A 437 1.95 8.88 -26.97
C ASN A 437 2.41 8.92 -25.51
N ASN A 438 1.74 8.18 -24.63
CA ASN A 438 2.05 8.15 -23.21
C ASN A 438 2.93 6.95 -22.90
N SER A 439 3.99 7.19 -22.13
CA SER A 439 4.86 6.17 -21.56
C SER A 439 4.41 5.86 -20.14
N HIS A 440 4.43 4.58 -19.77
CA HIS A 440 4.13 4.12 -18.42
C HIS A 440 5.37 3.51 -17.76
N PRO A 441 5.82 3.99 -16.58
CA PRO A 441 6.88 3.33 -15.83
C PRO A 441 6.44 1.93 -15.36
N SER A 442 6.90 0.87 -16.06
CA SER A 442 6.49 -0.52 -15.81
C SER A 442 7.44 -1.21 -14.83
N LEU A 443 7.70 -0.59 -13.69
CA LEU A 443 8.62 -1.06 -12.66
C LEU A 443 8.13 -0.63 -11.26
N PRO A 444 8.70 -1.17 -10.16
CA PRO A 444 8.34 -0.75 -8.82
C PRO A 444 8.61 0.74 -8.63
N VAL A 445 7.71 1.43 -7.95
CA VAL A 445 7.76 2.90 -7.81
C VAL A 445 8.95 3.42 -7.01
N ILE A 446 9.59 2.56 -6.23
CA ILE A 446 10.87 2.84 -5.58
C ILE A 446 12.02 3.04 -6.59
N LEU A 447 11.86 2.61 -7.84
CA LEU A 447 12.84 2.74 -8.90
C LEU A 447 12.37 3.74 -9.96
N LYS A 448 13.34 4.47 -10.53
CA LYS A 448 13.09 5.29 -11.72
C LYS A 448 13.43 4.51 -12.99
N PRO A 449 12.63 4.64 -14.06
CA PRO A 449 12.95 4.02 -15.34
C PRO A 449 14.27 4.59 -15.87
N LYS A 450 15.14 3.72 -16.39
CA LYS A 450 16.40 4.10 -17.04
C LYS A 450 16.29 4.12 -18.56
N HIS A 451 15.35 3.36 -19.11
CA HIS A 451 15.18 3.16 -20.54
C HIS A 451 13.71 3.26 -20.94
N GLN A 452 13.44 3.75 -22.14
CA GLN A 452 12.12 3.70 -22.75
C GLN A 452 12.07 2.63 -23.83
N ILE A 453 11.08 1.74 -23.76
CA ILE A 453 10.83 0.72 -24.78
C ILE A 453 9.52 1.05 -25.50
N LYS A 454 9.61 1.28 -26.80
CA LYS A 454 8.47 1.58 -27.67
C LYS A 454 8.13 0.34 -28.50
N GLU A 455 6.84 0.06 -28.58
CA GLU A 455 6.30 -0.93 -29.50
C GLU A 455 6.17 -0.33 -30.90
N LEU A 456 6.72 -1.04 -31.89
CA LEU A 456 6.79 -0.63 -33.29
C LEU A 456 6.08 -1.65 -34.18
N ALA A 457 5.53 -1.20 -35.30
CA ALA A 457 4.92 -2.05 -36.32
C ALA A 457 5.32 -1.55 -37.71
N ASP A 458 5.12 -2.37 -38.74
CA ASP A 458 5.23 -1.93 -40.14
C ASP A 458 4.32 -0.71 -40.38
N GLU A 459 4.77 0.25 -41.20
CA GLU A 459 4.05 1.51 -41.40
C GLU A 459 2.61 1.31 -41.92
N ASN A 460 2.40 0.37 -42.84
CA ASN A 460 1.10 0.15 -43.46
C ASN A 460 0.12 -0.49 -42.47
N GLU A 461 0.61 -1.47 -41.70
CA GLU A 461 -0.15 -2.11 -40.64
C GLU A 461 -0.44 -1.14 -39.50
N TYR A 462 0.54 -0.31 -39.12
CA TYR A 462 0.41 0.71 -38.10
C TYR A 462 -0.65 1.75 -38.47
N LYS A 463 -0.59 2.32 -39.69
CA LYS A 463 -1.60 3.30 -40.17
C LYS A 463 -3.01 2.71 -40.12
N SER A 464 -3.18 1.46 -40.53
CA SER A 464 -4.46 0.76 -40.50
C SER A 464 -4.97 0.51 -39.07
N TYR A 465 -4.07 0.13 -38.15
CA TYR A 465 -4.39 0.00 -36.73
C TYR A 465 -4.71 1.35 -36.07
N GLU A 466 -3.93 2.39 -36.36
CA GLU A 466 -4.10 3.74 -35.83
C GLU A 466 -5.44 4.34 -36.26
N GLN A 467 -5.85 4.14 -37.52
CA GLN A 467 -7.17 4.56 -38.00
C GLN A 467 -8.31 3.89 -37.20
N ARG A 468 -8.24 2.57 -36.99
CA ARG A 468 -9.21 1.82 -36.19
C ARG A 468 -9.25 2.30 -34.74
N LYS A 469 -8.09 2.55 -34.13
CA LYS A 469 -7.95 3.09 -32.77
C LYS A 469 -8.50 4.52 -32.65
N LYS A 470 -8.23 5.38 -33.64
CA LYS A 470 -8.78 6.73 -33.72
C LYS A 470 -10.30 6.72 -33.79
N ILE A 471 -10.91 5.81 -34.56
CA ILE A 471 -12.36 5.64 -34.62
C ILE A 471 -12.92 5.25 -33.24
N ASP A 472 -12.36 4.23 -32.57
CA ASP A 472 -12.76 3.81 -31.21
C ASP A 472 -12.69 4.97 -30.21
N SER A 473 -11.54 5.65 -30.17
CA SER A 473 -11.31 6.75 -29.23
C SER A 473 -12.17 7.98 -29.53
N SER A 474 -12.53 8.23 -30.80
CA SER A 474 -13.35 9.37 -31.22
C SER A 474 -14.78 9.28 -30.68
N VAL A 475 -15.34 8.07 -30.57
CA VAL A 475 -16.66 7.86 -29.96
C VAL A 475 -16.65 8.33 -28.50
N SER A 476 -15.65 7.88 -27.72
CA SER A 476 -15.52 8.29 -26.32
C SER A 476 -15.18 9.77 -26.18
N TYR A 477 -14.31 10.30 -27.04
CA TYR A 477 -13.90 11.70 -27.01
C TYR A 477 -15.08 12.63 -27.31
N THR A 478 -15.85 12.37 -28.37
CA THR A 478 -17.04 13.15 -28.73
C THR A 478 -18.06 13.15 -27.59
N PHE A 479 -18.33 11.99 -26.99
CA PHE A 479 -19.23 11.88 -25.84
C PHE A 479 -18.74 12.69 -24.63
N LYS A 480 -17.44 12.63 -24.30
CA LYS A 480 -16.84 13.44 -23.21
C LYS A 480 -16.90 14.94 -23.51
N THR A 481 -16.61 15.35 -24.74
CA THR A 481 -16.65 16.75 -25.17
C THR A 481 -18.08 17.31 -25.11
N MET A 482 -19.09 16.52 -25.52
CA MET A 482 -20.50 16.92 -25.37
C MET A 482 -20.90 17.06 -23.91
N LYS A 483 -20.45 16.17 -23.02
CA LYS A 483 -20.70 16.29 -21.57
C LYS A 483 -20.13 17.56 -20.94
N LYS A 484 -18.98 18.03 -21.42
CA LYS A 484 -18.31 19.23 -20.86
C LYS A 484 -18.90 20.56 -21.37
N ASN A 485 -19.66 20.53 -22.46
CA ASN A 485 -20.27 21.70 -23.07
C ASN A 485 -21.71 21.88 -22.60
N VAL A 486 -22.07 23.07 -22.10
CA VAL A 486 -23.38 23.32 -21.47
C VAL A 486 -24.55 22.96 -22.40
N LEU A 487 -24.57 23.48 -23.63
CA LEU A 487 -25.68 23.27 -24.56
C LEU A 487 -25.83 21.81 -25.00
N THR A 488 -24.73 21.16 -25.38
CA THR A 488 -24.78 19.75 -25.84
C THR A 488 -25.01 18.79 -24.68
N SER A 489 -24.59 19.13 -23.45
CA SER A 489 -24.88 18.34 -22.26
C SER A 489 -26.38 18.27 -21.92
N MET A 490 -27.17 19.26 -22.32
CA MET A 490 -28.63 19.26 -22.16
C MET A 490 -29.33 18.32 -23.15
N LEU A 491 -28.85 18.25 -24.40
CA LEU A 491 -29.40 17.37 -25.44
C LEU A 491 -28.90 15.93 -25.33
N LEU A 492 -27.74 15.71 -24.72
CA LEU A 492 -27.09 14.40 -24.68
C LEU A 492 -27.95 13.30 -24.02
N PRO A 493 -28.67 13.53 -22.90
CA PRO A 493 -29.56 12.53 -22.31
C PRO A 493 -30.69 12.11 -23.25
N GLU A 494 -31.24 13.00 -24.06
CA GLU A 494 -32.34 12.71 -24.99
C GLU A 494 -31.86 11.85 -26.17
N VAL A 495 -30.67 12.16 -26.70
CA VAL A 495 -30.07 11.43 -27.84
C VAL A 495 -29.50 10.07 -27.42
N SER A 496 -28.80 10.02 -26.29
CA SER A 496 -28.08 8.81 -25.86
C SER A 496 -28.84 7.94 -24.85
N GLY A 497 -29.84 8.51 -24.16
CA GLY A 497 -30.56 7.87 -23.06
C GLY A 497 -31.20 6.53 -23.42
N PRO A 498 -32.02 6.43 -24.48
CA PRO A 498 -32.66 5.16 -24.86
C PRO A 498 -31.67 4.03 -25.14
N LEU A 499 -30.59 4.32 -25.88
CA LEU A 499 -29.54 3.36 -26.22
C LEU A 499 -28.75 2.93 -24.97
N LEU A 500 -28.33 3.89 -24.15
CA LEU A 500 -27.63 3.61 -22.88
C LEU A 500 -28.53 2.86 -21.89
N GLY A 501 -29.84 3.12 -21.90
CA GLY A 501 -30.84 2.40 -21.11
C GLY A 501 -30.96 0.93 -21.52
N LEU A 502 -31.04 0.64 -22.82
CA LEU A 502 -31.01 -0.74 -23.33
C LEU A 502 -29.69 -1.44 -23.01
N GLN A 503 -28.57 -0.74 -23.16
CA GLN A 503 -27.25 -1.26 -22.79
C GLN A 503 -27.18 -1.59 -21.30
N MET A 504 -27.74 -0.75 -20.43
CA MET A 504 -27.83 -0.99 -19.00
C MET A 504 -28.64 -2.26 -18.68
N ILE A 505 -29.81 -2.44 -19.28
CA ILE A 505 -30.65 -3.63 -19.07
C ILE A 505 -29.88 -4.89 -19.50
N THR A 506 -29.35 -4.90 -20.72
CA THR A 506 -28.65 -6.08 -21.26
C THR A 506 -27.41 -6.44 -20.45
N ARG A 507 -26.61 -5.45 -20.03
CA ARG A 507 -25.44 -5.68 -19.16
C ARG A 507 -25.81 -6.15 -17.76
N SER A 508 -26.97 -5.75 -17.24
CA SER A 508 -27.40 -6.16 -15.89
C SER A 508 -27.91 -7.59 -15.84
N PHE A 509 -28.65 -8.05 -16.86
CA PHE A 509 -29.29 -9.38 -16.83
C PHE A 509 -28.49 -10.48 -17.53
N VAL A 510 -27.63 -10.14 -18.51
CA VAL A 510 -26.80 -11.11 -19.24
C VAL A 510 -25.34 -10.62 -19.40
N PRO A 511 -24.66 -10.21 -18.30
CA PRO A 511 -23.35 -9.55 -18.34
C PRO A 511 -22.31 -10.37 -19.11
N ARG A 512 -22.20 -11.67 -18.84
CA ARG A 512 -21.21 -12.54 -19.51
C ARG A 512 -21.34 -12.57 -21.03
N ARG A 513 -22.58 -12.66 -21.55
CA ARG A 513 -22.81 -12.75 -23.01
C ARG A 513 -22.55 -11.40 -23.67
N VAL A 514 -23.04 -10.33 -23.06
CA VAL A 514 -22.91 -8.97 -23.59
C VAL A 514 -21.47 -8.47 -23.47
N GLY A 515 -20.86 -8.64 -22.30
CA GLY A 515 -19.45 -8.34 -22.03
C GLY A 515 -18.53 -9.10 -22.96
N GLY A 516 -18.69 -10.43 -23.05
CA GLY A 516 -17.94 -11.26 -23.99
C GLY A 516 -18.11 -10.83 -25.46
N PHE A 517 -19.32 -10.47 -25.89
CA PHE A 517 -19.58 -9.95 -27.22
C PHE A 517 -18.85 -8.61 -27.47
N ILE A 518 -18.98 -7.65 -26.55
CA ILE A 518 -18.31 -6.34 -26.64
C ILE A 518 -16.79 -6.50 -26.64
N ARG A 519 -16.26 -7.35 -25.76
CA ARG A 519 -14.83 -7.68 -25.67
C ARG A 519 -14.33 -8.29 -26.97
N ASN A 520 -15.04 -9.27 -27.53
CA ASN A 520 -14.66 -9.92 -28.79
C ASN A 520 -14.73 -8.94 -29.98
N LEU A 521 -15.78 -8.13 -30.06
CA LEU A 521 -15.87 -7.07 -31.07
C LEU A 521 -14.67 -6.11 -30.97
N ARG A 522 -14.34 -5.66 -29.76
CA ARG A 522 -13.22 -4.76 -29.52
C ARG A 522 -11.87 -5.43 -29.85
N LYS A 523 -11.68 -6.70 -29.45
CA LYS A 523 -10.48 -7.50 -29.75
C LYS A 523 -10.28 -7.67 -31.26
N ASN A 524 -11.36 -7.96 -32.00
CA ASN A 524 -11.31 -8.10 -33.46
C ASN A 524 -11.07 -6.76 -34.16
N MET A 525 -11.77 -5.70 -33.73
CA MET A 525 -11.64 -4.36 -34.31
C MET A 525 -10.24 -3.78 -34.06
N LEU A 526 -9.70 -3.97 -32.85
CA LEU A 526 -8.40 -3.45 -32.42
C LEU A 526 -7.33 -4.54 -32.36
N GLN A 527 -7.42 -5.55 -33.23
CA GLN A 527 -6.38 -6.56 -33.33
C GLN A 527 -5.05 -5.88 -33.66
N LYS A 528 -4.10 -5.98 -32.73
CA LYS A 528 -2.76 -5.42 -32.88
C LYS A 528 -2.04 -6.17 -34.01
N PRO A 529 -1.31 -5.48 -34.89
CA PRO A 529 -0.44 -6.12 -35.87
C PRO A 529 0.74 -6.84 -35.21
N ASN A 530 1.51 -7.58 -36.00
CA ASN A 530 2.76 -8.15 -35.51
C ASN A 530 3.74 -7.02 -35.22
N THR A 531 4.07 -6.84 -33.94
CA THR A 531 4.93 -5.76 -33.49
C THR A 531 6.32 -6.23 -33.14
N THR A 532 7.27 -5.30 -33.17
CA THR A 532 8.62 -5.45 -32.62
C THR A 532 8.84 -4.37 -31.56
N PHE A 533 10.00 -4.38 -30.92
CA PHE A 533 10.38 -3.37 -29.93
C PHE A 533 11.59 -2.57 -30.38
N SER A 534 11.63 -1.31 -29.97
CA SER A 534 12.82 -0.46 -30.05
C SER A 534 13.86 -0.92 -29.02
N LEU A 535 14.49 -2.09 -29.23
CA LEU A 535 15.44 -2.68 -28.28
C LEU A 535 16.85 -2.11 -28.40
N ASN A 536 17.18 -1.47 -29.51
CA ASN A 536 18.52 -0.93 -29.75
C ASN A 536 18.59 0.51 -29.29
N HIS A 537 19.68 0.84 -28.59
CA HIS A 537 19.94 2.16 -28.04
C HIS A 537 19.86 3.27 -29.10
N VAL A 538 18.98 4.24 -28.87
CA VAL A 538 18.90 5.49 -29.64
C VAL A 538 18.90 6.65 -28.66
N HIS A 539 19.93 7.49 -28.74
CA HIS A 539 19.93 8.77 -28.04
C HIS A 539 19.04 9.75 -28.79
N ASP A 540 17.86 10.02 -28.23
CA ASP A 540 16.99 11.12 -28.64
C ASP A 540 17.13 12.26 -27.63
N THR A 541 17.61 13.42 -28.09
CA THR A 541 17.78 14.62 -27.25
C THR A 541 16.45 15.16 -26.70
N LYS A 542 15.30 14.73 -27.24
CA LYS A 542 13.97 15.12 -26.74
C LYS A 542 13.47 14.24 -25.59
N CYS A 543 14.04 13.06 -25.39
CA CYS A 543 13.60 12.13 -24.35
C CYS A 543 14.47 12.30 -23.10
N GLU A 544 13.85 12.36 -21.91
CA GLU A 544 14.59 12.44 -20.63
C GLU A 544 15.43 11.18 -20.36
N ILE A 545 15.01 10.04 -20.89
CA ILE A 545 15.69 8.75 -20.80
C ILE A 545 15.91 8.15 -22.20
N PRO A 546 17.01 7.41 -22.43
CA PRO A 546 17.31 6.80 -23.72
C PRO A 546 16.27 5.76 -24.14
N ILE A 547 16.16 5.56 -25.45
CA ILE A 547 15.29 4.53 -26.04
C ILE A 547 16.10 3.26 -26.26
N GLY A 548 15.56 2.10 -25.86
CA GLY A 548 16.21 0.81 -26.06
C GLY A 548 17.37 0.55 -25.10
N PHE A 549 18.19 -0.44 -25.43
CA PHE A 549 19.31 -0.91 -24.61
C PHE A 549 20.59 -0.98 -25.46
N THR A 550 21.72 -0.77 -24.81
CA THR A 550 23.02 -1.18 -25.37
C THR A 550 23.16 -2.70 -25.36
N LYS A 551 24.09 -3.25 -26.16
CA LYS A 551 24.36 -4.70 -26.19
C LYS A 551 24.69 -5.24 -24.78
N GLU A 552 25.52 -4.51 -24.04
CA GLU A 552 25.91 -4.87 -22.67
C GLU A 552 24.72 -4.85 -21.72
N GLU A 553 23.83 -3.87 -21.82
CA GLU A 553 22.62 -3.79 -20.98
C GLU A 553 21.66 -4.95 -21.25
N LYS A 554 21.45 -5.33 -22.53
CA LYS A 554 20.62 -6.50 -22.88
C LYS A 554 21.13 -7.76 -22.18
N VAL A 555 22.44 -8.03 -22.30
CA VAL A 555 23.08 -9.20 -21.67
C VAL A 555 22.97 -9.10 -20.15
N ASN A 556 23.28 -7.94 -19.59
CA ASN A 556 23.28 -7.72 -18.15
C ASN A 556 21.90 -7.95 -17.51
N TYR A 557 20.82 -7.43 -18.10
CA TYR A 557 19.49 -7.60 -17.54
C TYR A 557 19.01 -9.05 -17.60
N VAL A 558 19.25 -9.75 -18.72
CA VAL A 558 18.92 -11.18 -18.83
C VAL A 558 19.73 -12.01 -17.84
N ARG A 559 21.05 -11.78 -17.79
CA ARG A 559 21.96 -12.44 -16.85
C ARG A 559 21.51 -12.27 -15.40
N GLN A 560 21.22 -11.04 -14.99
CA GLN A 560 20.82 -10.72 -13.63
C GLN A 560 19.52 -11.43 -13.26
N ALA A 561 18.50 -11.37 -14.10
CA ALA A 561 17.20 -12.01 -13.83
C ALA A 561 17.30 -13.55 -13.78
N LEU A 562 18.03 -14.16 -14.71
CA LEU A 562 18.23 -15.62 -14.73
C LEU A 562 19.00 -16.10 -13.48
N LYS A 563 20.08 -15.40 -13.10
CA LYS A 563 20.81 -15.67 -11.85
C LYS A 563 19.93 -15.46 -10.63
N MET A 564 19.10 -14.42 -10.62
CA MET A 564 18.25 -14.08 -9.48
C MET A 564 17.20 -15.15 -9.18
N VAL A 565 16.69 -15.84 -10.20
CA VAL A 565 15.73 -16.95 -10.07
C VAL A 565 16.41 -18.30 -9.89
N GLY A 566 17.70 -18.41 -10.22
CA GLY A 566 18.45 -19.67 -10.25
C GLY A 566 18.28 -20.48 -11.54
N LEU A 567 17.71 -19.89 -12.60
CA LEU A 567 17.52 -20.54 -13.90
C LEU A 567 18.75 -20.30 -14.79
N THR A 568 19.86 -20.94 -14.43
CA THR A 568 21.16 -20.82 -15.11
C THR A 568 21.59 -22.10 -15.84
N GLU A 569 20.94 -23.22 -15.53
CA GLU A 569 21.17 -24.55 -16.09
C GLU A 569 19.84 -25.30 -16.27
N LYS A 570 19.88 -26.43 -16.98
CA LYS A 570 18.72 -27.34 -17.18
C LYS A 570 17.47 -26.64 -17.74
N PHE A 571 17.66 -25.78 -18.74
CA PHE A 571 16.56 -25.15 -19.45
C PHE A 571 15.66 -26.20 -20.11
N ALA A 572 14.35 -26.06 -19.96
CA ALA A 572 13.37 -26.83 -20.71
C ALA A 572 13.30 -26.36 -22.18
N PRO A 573 12.77 -27.18 -23.11
CA PRO A 573 12.56 -26.76 -24.49
C PRO A 573 11.72 -25.48 -24.63
N LEU A 574 10.76 -25.26 -23.73
CA LEU A 574 9.98 -24.02 -23.68
C LEU A 574 10.10 -23.36 -22.30
N VAL A 575 10.51 -22.09 -22.30
CA VAL A 575 10.50 -21.23 -21.11
C VAL A 575 9.50 -20.11 -21.31
N VAL A 576 8.48 -20.01 -20.46
CA VAL A 576 7.44 -18.99 -20.56
C VAL A 576 7.60 -17.95 -19.47
N MET A 577 7.76 -16.70 -19.87
CA MET A 577 7.73 -15.57 -18.95
C MET A 577 6.29 -15.13 -18.76
N CYS A 578 5.78 -15.25 -17.54
CA CYS A 578 4.39 -14.98 -17.20
C CYS A 578 4.27 -13.67 -16.41
N GLY A 579 3.92 -12.59 -17.10
CA GLY A 579 3.33 -11.42 -16.45
C GLY A 579 1.95 -11.77 -15.89
N HIS A 580 1.33 -10.86 -15.16
CA HIS A 580 -0.09 -11.01 -14.80
C HIS A 580 -0.84 -9.71 -14.99
N SER A 581 -2.15 -9.85 -15.12
CA SER A 581 -3.11 -8.75 -15.10
C SER A 581 -4.43 -9.22 -14.53
N SER A 582 -5.41 -8.33 -14.52
CA SER A 582 -6.77 -8.61 -14.08
C SER A 582 -7.78 -8.28 -15.17
N GLN A 583 -9.00 -8.80 -15.02
CA GLN A 583 -10.13 -8.38 -15.81
C GLN A 583 -11.29 -7.99 -14.90
N SER A 584 -11.70 -6.73 -14.98
CA SER A 584 -12.89 -6.24 -14.29
C SER A 584 -13.57 -5.13 -15.08
N THR A 585 -14.88 -4.98 -14.87
CA THR A 585 -15.70 -3.96 -15.51
C THR A 585 -16.15 -2.94 -14.45
N ASN A 586 -16.11 -1.64 -14.78
CA ASN A 586 -16.56 -0.56 -13.90
C ASN A 586 -15.89 -0.57 -12.51
N ASN A 587 -14.59 -0.80 -12.46
CA ASN A 587 -13.83 -0.90 -11.22
C ASN A 587 -12.80 0.23 -11.09
N PRO A 588 -13.04 1.26 -10.26
CA PRO A 588 -12.05 2.30 -9.99
C PRO A 588 -10.71 1.76 -9.46
N TYR A 589 -10.74 0.60 -8.80
CA TYR A 589 -9.57 -0.09 -8.25
C TYR A 589 -8.98 -1.13 -9.20
N ALA A 590 -9.26 -1.05 -10.51
CA ALA A 590 -8.71 -2.02 -11.47
C ALA A 590 -7.17 -2.10 -11.40
N ALA A 591 -6.48 -0.96 -11.31
CA ALA A 591 -5.03 -0.90 -11.17
C ALA A 591 -4.50 -1.58 -9.87
N ALA A 592 -5.32 -1.66 -8.82
CA ALA A 592 -4.96 -2.38 -7.59
C ALA A 592 -4.94 -3.91 -7.75
N LEU A 593 -5.61 -4.42 -8.80
CA LEU A 593 -5.60 -5.83 -9.18
C LEU A 593 -4.49 -6.14 -10.21
N GLU A 594 -3.87 -5.12 -10.79
CA GLU A 594 -2.74 -5.29 -11.69
C GLU A 594 -1.43 -5.59 -10.92
N CYS A 595 -0.31 -5.67 -11.64
CA CYS A 595 0.98 -5.98 -11.04
C CYS A 595 1.55 -4.79 -10.27
N GLY A 596 1.66 -4.94 -8.93
CA GLY A 596 2.29 -3.94 -8.07
C GLY A 596 3.77 -3.68 -8.42
N ALA A 597 4.47 -4.69 -8.94
CA ALA A 597 5.85 -4.55 -9.41
C ALA A 597 5.96 -3.86 -10.79
N CYS A 598 4.85 -3.62 -11.48
CA CYS A 598 4.79 -2.92 -12.77
C CYS A 598 4.09 -1.55 -12.66
N GLY A 599 4.04 -0.97 -11.45
CA GLY A 599 3.41 0.33 -11.22
C GLY A 599 1.88 0.31 -11.38
N GLY A 600 1.22 -0.80 -11.04
CA GLY A 600 -0.24 -0.93 -11.16
C GLY A 600 -0.73 -1.16 -12.59
N ALA A 601 0.12 -1.75 -13.43
CA ALA A 601 -0.20 -2.11 -14.81
C ALA A 601 0.06 -3.59 -15.10
N ALA A 602 -0.44 -4.04 -16.24
CA ALA A 602 -0.30 -5.40 -16.72
C ALA A 602 1.18 -5.76 -16.98
N GLY A 603 1.60 -6.95 -16.56
CA GLY A 603 3.00 -7.40 -16.66
C GLY A 603 3.41 -7.97 -18.02
N GLY A 604 2.48 -8.22 -18.94
CA GLY A 604 2.73 -8.91 -20.20
C GLY A 604 3.72 -8.20 -21.13
N PHE A 605 3.75 -6.87 -21.12
CA PHE A 605 4.72 -6.11 -21.91
C PHE A 605 6.16 -6.41 -21.48
N ASN A 606 6.42 -6.37 -20.17
CA ASN A 606 7.75 -6.66 -19.62
C ASN A 606 8.15 -8.12 -19.86
N ALA A 607 7.20 -9.05 -19.70
CA ALA A 607 7.42 -10.46 -19.98
C ALA A 607 7.84 -10.66 -21.45
N ARG A 608 7.18 -9.98 -22.37
CA ARG A 608 7.52 -10.01 -23.79
C ARG A 608 8.89 -9.43 -24.08
N VAL A 609 9.22 -8.25 -23.51
CA VAL A 609 10.55 -7.65 -23.68
C VAL A 609 11.62 -8.62 -23.20
N PHE A 610 11.45 -9.20 -22.02
CA PHE A 610 12.41 -10.15 -21.45
C PHE A 610 12.57 -11.40 -22.32
N ALA A 611 11.46 -12.01 -22.75
CA ALA A 611 11.49 -13.18 -23.62
C ALA A 611 12.16 -12.90 -24.96
N THR A 612 11.88 -11.73 -25.58
CA THR A 612 12.58 -11.32 -26.80
C THR A 612 14.08 -11.19 -26.57
N LEU A 613 14.52 -10.57 -25.47
CA LEU A 613 15.95 -10.45 -25.15
C LEU A 613 16.63 -11.81 -24.98
N CYS A 614 15.96 -12.79 -24.35
CA CYS A 614 16.50 -14.14 -24.16
C CYS A 614 16.67 -14.92 -25.48
N ASN A 615 15.93 -14.57 -26.52
CA ASN A 615 16.01 -15.22 -27.84
C ASN A 615 17.01 -14.55 -28.79
N LEU A 616 17.58 -13.40 -28.43
CA LEU A 616 18.55 -12.71 -29.28
C LEU A 616 19.88 -13.51 -29.36
N PRO A 617 20.39 -13.83 -30.56
CA PRO A 617 21.66 -14.56 -30.72
C PRO A 617 22.81 -13.89 -29.99
N GLU A 618 22.91 -12.55 -30.07
CA GLU A 618 24.00 -11.81 -29.45
C GLU A 618 23.97 -11.86 -27.91
N VAL A 619 22.79 -12.09 -27.32
CA VAL A 619 22.62 -12.26 -25.88
C VAL A 619 23.00 -13.69 -25.49
N ARG A 620 22.55 -14.69 -26.25
CA ARG A 620 22.87 -16.10 -26.00
C ARG A 620 24.36 -16.39 -26.10
N GLU A 621 25.03 -15.85 -27.12
CA GLU A 621 26.49 -15.98 -27.30
C GLU A 621 27.26 -15.39 -26.11
N ALA A 622 26.88 -14.19 -25.66
CA ALA A 622 27.52 -13.53 -24.53
C ALA A 622 27.29 -14.28 -23.20
N LEU A 623 26.06 -14.73 -22.95
CA LEU A 623 25.74 -15.54 -21.76
C LEU A 623 26.50 -16.87 -21.75
N SER A 624 26.65 -17.51 -22.91
CA SER A 624 27.41 -18.75 -23.02
C SER A 624 28.89 -18.55 -22.68
N ALA A 625 29.49 -17.40 -23.04
CA ALA A 625 30.86 -17.07 -22.67
C ALA A 625 31.04 -16.88 -21.15
N GLU A 626 29.96 -16.56 -20.43
CA GLU A 626 29.93 -16.42 -18.96
C GLU A 626 29.45 -17.70 -18.23
N GLY A 627 29.24 -18.80 -18.95
CA GLY A 627 28.85 -20.10 -18.38
C GLY A 627 27.34 -20.35 -18.28
N ILE A 628 26.49 -19.44 -18.78
CA ILE A 628 25.03 -19.66 -18.89
C ILE A 628 24.71 -20.07 -20.32
N LYS A 629 24.71 -21.39 -20.59
CA LYS A 629 24.41 -21.92 -21.92
C LYS A 629 22.92 -22.24 -22.04
N ILE A 630 22.18 -21.40 -22.75
CA ILE A 630 20.81 -21.66 -23.18
C ILE A 630 20.86 -22.58 -24.41
N PRO A 631 20.27 -23.78 -24.38
CA PRO A 631 20.20 -24.68 -25.54
C PRO A 631 19.55 -24.04 -26.76
N GLU A 632 19.95 -24.47 -27.97
CA GLU A 632 19.37 -23.96 -29.23
C GLU A 632 17.90 -24.33 -29.39
N ASP A 633 17.50 -25.50 -28.88
CA ASP A 633 16.12 -25.99 -28.87
C ASP A 633 15.26 -25.34 -27.78
N THR A 634 15.87 -24.66 -26.80
CA THR A 634 15.15 -23.86 -25.81
C THR A 634 14.70 -22.54 -26.41
N ILE A 635 13.39 -22.29 -26.37
CA ILE A 635 12.77 -21.04 -26.84
C ILE A 635 12.05 -20.34 -25.70
N PHE A 636 12.22 -19.01 -25.61
CA PHE A 636 11.50 -18.18 -24.64
C PHE A 636 10.22 -17.62 -25.26
N ALA A 637 9.09 -17.82 -24.59
CA ALA A 637 7.81 -17.21 -24.92
C ALA A 637 7.35 -16.28 -23.79
N ALA A 638 6.32 -15.47 -24.04
CA ALA A 638 5.71 -14.65 -23.01
C ALA A 638 4.19 -14.78 -23.01
N ALA A 639 3.64 -14.82 -21.81
CA ALA A 639 2.23 -14.87 -21.56
C ALA A 639 1.84 -13.98 -20.37
N GLU A 640 0.54 -13.80 -20.18
CA GLU A 640 -0.03 -13.02 -19.10
C GLU A 640 -1.11 -13.83 -18.38
N HIS A 641 -0.92 -14.05 -17.08
CA HIS A 641 -1.91 -14.68 -16.24
C HIS A 641 -3.03 -13.68 -15.89
N LYS A 642 -4.24 -13.93 -16.40
CA LYS A 642 -5.45 -13.18 -16.09
C LYS A 642 -6.05 -13.68 -14.77
N THR A 643 -5.56 -13.11 -13.66
CA THR A 643 -5.85 -13.54 -12.28
C THR A 643 -7.34 -13.67 -11.92
N THR A 644 -8.20 -12.80 -12.45
CA THR A 644 -9.65 -12.81 -12.18
C THR A 644 -10.40 -13.97 -12.82
N VAL A 645 -9.83 -14.61 -13.85
CA VAL A 645 -10.44 -15.71 -14.60
C VAL A 645 -9.54 -16.94 -14.68
N ASP A 646 -8.34 -16.89 -14.10
CA ASP A 646 -7.34 -17.96 -14.07
C ASP A 646 -7.04 -18.50 -15.48
N GLU A 647 -6.75 -17.62 -16.44
CA GLU A 647 -6.39 -17.97 -17.83
C GLU A 647 -5.00 -17.44 -18.19
N LEU A 648 -4.28 -18.14 -19.06
CA LEU A 648 -2.98 -17.72 -19.56
C LEU A 648 -3.15 -17.16 -20.98
N GLU A 649 -3.02 -15.84 -21.14
CA GLU A 649 -3.10 -15.18 -22.45
C GLU A 649 -1.70 -15.06 -23.06
N TRP A 650 -1.47 -15.69 -24.21
CA TRP A 650 -0.20 -15.60 -24.93
C TRP A 650 0.00 -14.20 -25.53
N ILE A 651 1.15 -13.59 -25.22
CA ILE A 651 1.53 -12.23 -25.66
C ILE A 651 2.62 -12.30 -26.73
N TYR A 652 3.48 -13.31 -26.67
CA TYR A 652 4.54 -13.56 -27.64
C TYR A 652 4.90 -15.03 -27.70
N VAL A 653 4.67 -15.62 -28.86
CA VAL A 653 5.08 -16.97 -29.21
C VAL A 653 5.92 -16.84 -30.49
N PRO A 654 7.25 -16.89 -30.40
CA PRO A 654 8.11 -16.90 -31.59
C PRO A 654 8.01 -18.24 -32.33
N GLU A 655 8.79 -18.40 -33.40
CA GLU A 655 9.00 -19.70 -34.01
C GLU A 655 9.55 -20.69 -32.96
N LEU A 656 8.87 -21.82 -32.82
CA LEU A 656 9.20 -22.84 -31.83
C LEU A 656 10.00 -23.96 -32.48
N SER A 657 11.00 -24.48 -31.75
CA SER A 657 11.61 -25.78 -32.10
C SER A 657 10.56 -26.88 -31.98
N GLU A 658 10.80 -28.05 -32.58
CA GLU A 658 9.88 -29.19 -32.47
C GLU A 658 9.61 -29.56 -31.00
N ALA A 659 10.66 -29.60 -30.18
CA ALA A 659 10.55 -29.86 -28.75
C ALA A 659 9.81 -28.76 -27.98
N ALA A 660 10.00 -27.48 -28.35
CA ALA A 660 9.28 -26.36 -27.76
C ALA A 660 7.80 -26.33 -28.19
N GLN A 661 7.49 -26.74 -29.41
CA GLN A 661 6.12 -26.88 -29.91
C GLN A 661 5.38 -27.99 -29.17
N GLU A 662 6.02 -29.15 -28.96
CA GLU A 662 5.44 -30.23 -28.14
C GLU A 662 5.18 -29.74 -26.70
N ALA A 663 6.10 -28.96 -26.13
CA ALA A 663 5.92 -28.36 -24.82
C ALA A 663 4.77 -27.33 -24.78
N PHE A 664 4.62 -26.51 -25.82
CA PHE A 664 3.53 -25.55 -25.97
C PHE A 664 2.17 -26.26 -26.06
N ASP A 665 2.07 -27.28 -26.91
CA ASP A 665 0.84 -28.07 -27.09
C ASP A 665 0.44 -28.79 -25.80
N ASN A 666 1.42 -29.27 -25.03
CA ASN A 666 1.19 -29.85 -23.71
C ASN A 666 0.57 -28.83 -22.75
N ILE A 667 1.07 -27.59 -22.70
CA ILE A 667 0.50 -26.52 -21.85
C ILE A 667 -0.94 -26.22 -22.27
N GLU A 668 -1.19 -26.03 -23.57
CA GLU A 668 -2.53 -25.73 -24.10
C GLU A 668 -3.53 -26.85 -23.82
N SER A 669 -3.09 -28.11 -23.89
CA SER A 669 -3.96 -29.28 -23.66
C SER A 669 -4.50 -29.34 -22.21
N VAL A 670 -3.72 -28.89 -21.23
CA VAL A 670 -4.11 -28.92 -19.82
C VAL A 670 -4.77 -27.62 -19.35
N MET A 671 -4.56 -26.52 -20.06
CA MET A 671 -4.96 -25.18 -19.64
C MET A 671 -6.45 -25.08 -19.23
N PRO A 672 -7.43 -25.66 -19.97
CA PRO A 672 -8.83 -25.60 -19.57
C PRO A 672 -9.10 -26.23 -18.18
N ASN A 673 -8.38 -27.31 -17.85
CA ASN A 673 -8.51 -27.99 -16.56
C ASN A 673 -7.82 -27.19 -15.45
N VAL A 674 -6.64 -26.61 -15.72
CA VAL A 674 -5.95 -25.71 -14.80
C VAL A 674 -6.86 -24.54 -14.42
N SER A 675 -7.40 -23.83 -15.42
CA SER A 675 -8.33 -22.73 -15.23
C SER A 675 -9.57 -23.15 -14.45
N GLN A 676 -10.16 -24.31 -14.77
CA GLN A 676 -11.36 -24.78 -14.06
C GLN A 676 -11.08 -25.06 -12.58
N HIS A 677 -9.93 -25.68 -12.27
CA HIS A 677 -9.55 -26.01 -10.90
C HIS A 677 -9.23 -24.76 -10.08
N ALA A 678 -8.43 -23.84 -10.63
CA ALA A 678 -8.08 -22.58 -9.98
C ALA A 678 -9.33 -21.72 -9.74
N ASN A 679 -10.20 -21.55 -10.75
CA ASN A 679 -11.45 -20.82 -10.59
C ASN A 679 -12.35 -21.45 -9.52
N ARG A 680 -12.45 -22.78 -9.47
CA ARG A 680 -13.27 -23.45 -8.44
C ARG A 680 -12.78 -23.12 -7.04
N GLU A 681 -11.48 -23.21 -6.83
CA GLU A 681 -10.85 -22.91 -5.53
C GLU A 681 -11.10 -21.45 -5.12
N ARG A 682 -10.79 -20.50 -6.02
CA ARG A 682 -10.96 -19.07 -5.77
C ARG A 682 -12.41 -18.65 -5.54
N LEU A 683 -13.34 -19.12 -6.39
CA LEU A 683 -14.76 -18.75 -6.28
C LEU A 683 -15.38 -19.23 -4.96
N THR A 684 -14.93 -20.36 -4.39
CA THR A 684 -15.43 -20.82 -3.08
C THR A 684 -15.06 -19.90 -1.92
N GLN A 685 -14.05 -19.04 -2.10
CA GLN A 685 -13.64 -18.06 -1.10
C GLN A 685 -14.44 -16.76 -1.18
N LEU A 686 -15.16 -16.50 -2.28
CA LEU A 686 -15.95 -15.28 -2.44
C LEU A 686 -17.26 -15.36 -1.61
N PRO A 687 -17.75 -14.23 -1.06
CA PRO A 687 -19.01 -14.19 -0.34
C PRO A 687 -20.19 -14.67 -1.21
N ASN A 688 -21.26 -15.15 -0.55
CA ASN A 688 -22.51 -15.62 -1.17
C ASN A 688 -22.44 -16.88 -2.05
N PHE A 689 -21.28 -17.53 -2.18
CA PHE A 689 -21.22 -18.86 -2.79
C PHE A 689 -21.62 -19.96 -1.79
N LYS A 690 -22.92 -20.27 -1.74
CA LYS A 690 -23.46 -21.41 -0.98
C LYS A 690 -23.74 -22.66 -1.83
N MET A 691 -23.69 -22.53 -3.16
CA MET A 691 -24.11 -23.57 -4.10
C MET A 691 -22.94 -24.21 -4.85
N LYS A 692 -23.10 -25.47 -5.27
CA LYS A 692 -22.17 -26.13 -6.20
C LYS A 692 -22.16 -25.41 -7.56
N ILE A 693 -21.00 -24.87 -7.92
CA ILE A 693 -20.80 -24.17 -9.20
C ILE A 693 -20.68 -25.21 -10.32
N LYS A 694 -21.67 -25.26 -11.22
CA LYS A 694 -21.66 -26.21 -12.36
C LYS A 694 -20.50 -25.96 -13.32
N ASN A 695 -20.17 -24.70 -13.58
CA ASN A 695 -19.08 -24.32 -14.47
C ASN A 695 -18.31 -23.12 -13.88
N PRO A 696 -17.24 -23.39 -13.11
CA PRO A 696 -16.43 -22.37 -12.45
C PRO A 696 -15.89 -21.30 -13.40
N SER A 697 -15.30 -21.69 -14.53
CA SER A 697 -14.72 -20.73 -15.49
C SER A 697 -15.78 -19.79 -16.07
N LYS A 698 -16.96 -20.30 -16.44
CA LYS A 698 -18.06 -19.43 -16.90
C LYS A 698 -18.54 -18.46 -15.83
N GLU A 699 -18.52 -18.87 -14.56
CA GLU A 699 -18.91 -18.00 -13.45
C GLU A 699 -17.86 -16.93 -13.19
N ALA A 700 -16.57 -17.27 -13.26
CA ALA A 700 -15.48 -16.29 -13.18
C ALA A 700 -15.58 -15.21 -14.27
N HIS A 701 -15.83 -15.61 -15.53
CA HIS A 701 -16.08 -14.65 -16.61
C HIS A 701 -17.36 -13.83 -16.37
N ARG A 702 -18.38 -14.37 -15.69
CA ARG A 702 -19.56 -13.58 -15.32
C ARG A 702 -19.16 -12.47 -14.32
N PHE A 703 -18.39 -12.80 -13.28
CA PHE A 703 -17.91 -11.84 -12.29
C PHE A 703 -17.02 -10.75 -12.91
N ALA A 704 -16.13 -11.11 -13.84
CA ALA A 704 -15.25 -10.15 -14.51
C ALA A 704 -16.00 -9.16 -15.43
N GLU A 705 -17.12 -9.59 -16.02
CA GLU A 705 -17.93 -8.79 -16.95
C GLU A 705 -19.11 -8.07 -16.28
N ASP A 706 -19.49 -8.49 -15.07
CA ASP A 706 -20.59 -7.87 -14.33
C ASP A 706 -20.15 -6.51 -13.75
N TRP A 707 -20.63 -5.45 -14.39
CA TRP A 707 -20.36 -4.07 -14.00
C TRP A 707 -20.90 -3.65 -12.62
N SER A 708 -21.78 -4.46 -12.02
CA SER A 708 -22.31 -4.26 -10.67
C SER A 708 -21.53 -5.06 -9.62
N GLU A 709 -20.68 -6.00 -10.06
CA GLU A 709 -19.88 -6.83 -9.17
C GLU A 709 -18.78 -6.00 -8.52
N ILE A 710 -18.85 -5.92 -7.20
CA ILE A 710 -17.93 -5.14 -6.38
C ILE A 710 -16.63 -5.91 -6.10
N ARG A 711 -16.68 -7.25 -6.16
CA ARG A 711 -15.57 -8.18 -5.91
C ARG A 711 -15.39 -9.17 -7.08
N PRO A 712 -14.82 -8.75 -8.23
CA PRO A 712 -14.45 -9.69 -9.29
C PRO A 712 -13.45 -10.75 -8.79
N GLU A 713 -12.61 -10.35 -7.83
CA GLU A 713 -11.75 -11.21 -7.03
C GLU A 713 -11.41 -10.53 -5.69
N TRP A 714 -10.71 -11.25 -4.81
CA TRP A 714 -10.19 -10.75 -3.53
C TRP A 714 -8.92 -9.89 -3.65
N GLY A 715 -8.28 -9.88 -4.82
CA GLY A 715 -6.95 -9.28 -4.99
C GLY A 715 -5.92 -10.05 -4.17
N LEU A 716 -5.09 -9.33 -3.42
CA LEU A 716 -3.99 -9.89 -2.61
C LEU A 716 -4.40 -10.07 -1.14
N ALA A 717 -5.69 -10.14 -0.83
CA ALA A 717 -6.16 -10.37 0.53
C ALA A 717 -5.64 -11.72 1.08
N ARG A 718 -5.56 -11.83 2.42
CA ARG A 718 -4.89 -12.92 3.17
C ARG A 718 -3.38 -13.10 2.95
N ASN A 719 -2.71 -12.26 2.15
CA ASN A 719 -1.25 -12.27 2.06
C ASN A 719 -0.63 -12.18 3.47
N ALA A 720 0.31 -13.07 3.77
CA ALA A 720 0.90 -13.20 5.10
C ALA A 720 2.37 -13.62 5.07
N SER A 721 2.87 -14.12 3.93
CA SER A 721 4.26 -14.60 3.85
C SER A 721 4.93 -14.26 2.53
N PHE A 722 6.25 -14.13 2.58
CA PHE A 722 7.11 -14.05 1.40
C PHE A 722 8.20 -15.11 1.51
N ILE A 723 8.16 -16.12 0.65
CA ILE A 723 9.09 -17.26 0.69
C ILE A 723 10.12 -17.09 -0.42
N ILE A 724 11.39 -17.07 -0.02
CA ILE A 724 12.55 -16.95 -0.89
C ILE A 724 13.33 -18.27 -0.81
N GLY A 725 13.29 -19.08 -1.85
CA GLY A 725 13.97 -20.38 -1.87
C GLY A 725 13.72 -21.18 -3.14
N GLN A 726 14.22 -22.41 -3.19
CA GLN A 726 14.03 -23.30 -4.33
C GLN A 726 12.58 -23.80 -4.39
N ARG A 727 12.08 -24.18 -5.58
CA ARG A 727 10.68 -24.57 -5.78
C ARG A 727 10.31 -25.78 -4.93
N GLU A 728 11.24 -26.71 -4.76
CA GLU A 728 11.12 -27.96 -3.99
C GLU A 728 10.72 -27.71 -2.53
N LEU A 729 11.04 -26.53 -1.97
CA LEU A 729 10.65 -26.16 -0.61
C LEU A 729 9.12 -26.09 -0.44
N THR A 730 8.40 -25.73 -1.51
CA THR A 730 6.96 -25.42 -1.47
C THR A 730 6.14 -26.16 -2.51
N GLN A 731 6.75 -27.03 -3.32
CA GLN A 731 6.11 -27.68 -4.47
C GLN A 731 4.80 -28.39 -4.11
N ASP A 732 4.83 -29.17 -3.04
CA ASP A 732 3.69 -29.97 -2.58
C ASP A 732 2.87 -29.34 -1.45
N CYS A 733 3.05 -28.02 -1.22
CA CYS A 733 2.34 -27.27 -0.19
C CYS A 733 1.16 -26.52 -0.81
N ASP A 734 -0.02 -26.62 -0.19
CA ASP A 734 -1.11 -25.68 -0.43
C ASP A 734 -0.90 -24.45 0.48
N LEU A 735 -0.49 -23.35 -0.13
CA LEU A 735 -0.24 -22.07 0.55
C LEU A 735 -1.46 -21.15 0.54
N GLU A 736 -2.60 -21.64 0.01
CA GLU A 736 -3.90 -20.99 0.03
C GLU A 736 -3.91 -19.58 -0.60
N GLY A 737 -3.00 -19.28 -1.54
CA GLY A 737 -2.83 -17.95 -2.10
C GLY A 737 -2.40 -16.88 -1.08
N ARG A 738 -1.66 -17.27 -0.03
CA ARG A 738 -1.22 -16.37 1.06
C ARG A 738 0.27 -16.00 1.02
N ALA A 739 1.03 -16.63 0.13
CA ALA A 739 2.47 -16.50 0.07
C ALA A 739 2.92 -15.88 -1.25
N PHE A 740 3.67 -14.80 -1.18
CA PHE A 740 4.51 -14.37 -2.30
C PHE A 740 5.63 -15.40 -2.45
N LEU A 741 5.90 -15.85 -3.67
CA LEU A 741 6.87 -16.92 -3.93
C LEU A 741 7.96 -16.41 -4.85
N HIS A 742 9.20 -16.33 -4.35
CA HIS A 742 10.38 -15.99 -5.16
C HIS A 742 11.35 -17.17 -5.18
N ASN A 743 11.74 -17.59 -6.39
CA ASN A 743 12.75 -18.62 -6.53
C ASN A 743 14.14 -18.06 -6.24
N TYR A 744 14.95 -18.81 -5.51
CA TYR A 744 16.30 -18.42 -5.12
C TYR A 744 17.14 -19.65 -4.79
N ASP A 745 18.38 -19.67 -5.26
CA ASP A 745 19.35 -20.72 -4.95
C ASP A 745 20.58 -20.13 -4.26
N TRP A 746 20.64 -20.27 -2.93
CA TRP A 746 21.74 -19.76 -2.10
C TRP A 746 23.11 -20.36 -2.47
N LYS A 747 23.13 -21.53 -3.13
CA LYS A 747 24.38 -22.18 -3.58
C LYS A 747 25.05 -21.40 -4.71
N GLN A 748 24.28 -20.63 -5.46
CA GLN A 748 24.78 -19.78 -6.56
C GLN A 748 25.06 -18.33 -6.09
N ASP A 749 24.88 -18.04 -4.80
CA ASP A 749 24.94 -16.68 -4.23
C ASP A 749 25.94 -16.60 -3.06
N GLU A 750 27.14 -17.15 -3.22
CA GLU A 750 28.13 -17.25 -2.14
C GLU A 750 28.41 -15.91 -1.43
N ASN A 751 28.38 -14.79 -2.14
CA ASN A 751 28.59 -13.45 -1.60
C ASN A 751 27.31 -12.78 -1.04
N GLY A 752 26.12 -13.24 -1.40
CA GLY A 752 24.83 -12.79 -0.86
C GLY A 752 24.21 -11.61 -1.61
N ASP A 753 24.79 -11.21 -2.75
CA ASP A 753 24.33 -10.04 -3.51
C ASP A 753 22.95 -10.26 -4.12
N ILE A 754 22.65 -11.50 -4.53
CA ILE A 754 21.34 -11.85 -5.10
C ILE A 754 20.28 -11.75 -4.00
N LEU A 755 20.53 -12.34 -2.83
CA LEU A 755 19.61 -12.26 -1.70
C LEU A 755 19.36 -10.81 -1.28
N ALA A 756 20.41 -10.00 -1.18
CA ALA A 756 20.29 -8.58 -0.86
C ALA A 756 19.42 -7.85 -1.89
N SER A 757 19.59 -8.16 -3.18
CA SER A 757 18.78 -7.57 -4.26
C SER A 757 17.30 -8.00 -4.20
N ILE A 758 17.03 -9.27 -3.89
CA ILE A 758 15.66 -9.79 -3.70
C ILE A 758 14.98 -9.09 -2.53
N ILE A 759 15.68 -8.87 -1.42
CA ILE A 759 15.13 -8.18 -0.25
C ILE A 759 14.88 -6.70 -0.54
N ALA A 760 15.88 -6.00 -1.10
CA ALA A 760 15.79 -4.58 -1.38
C ALA A 760 14.65 -4.24 -2.37
N GLY A 761 14.45 -5.06 -3.40
CA GLY A 761 13.37 -4.89 -4.38
C GLY A 761 12.09 -5.66 -4.01
N PRO A 762 11.94 -6.92 -4.47
CA PRO A 762 10.77 -7.75 -4.22
C PRO A 762 10.30 -7.81 -2.76
N GLY A 763 11.21 -7.93 -1.78
CA GLY A 763 10.91 -7.98 -0.36
C GLY A 763 10.25 -6.71 0.15
N THR A 764 10.82 -5.54 -0.20
CA THR A 764 10.22 -4.24 0.11
C THR A 764 8.83 -4.08 -0.52
N VAL A 765 8.65 -4.47 -1.79
CA VAL A 765 7.34 -4.39 -2.45
C VAL A 765 6.30 -5.30 -1.79
N ALA A 766 6.68 -6.53 -1.43
CA ALA A 766 5.80 -7.46 -0.71
C ALA A 766 5.39 -6.91 0.66
N GLN A 767 6.34 -6.31 1.39
CA GLN A 767 6.06 -5.64 2.67
C GLN A 767 5.05 -4.49 2.48
N TRP A 768 5.26 -3.65 1.47
CA TRP A 768 4.36 -2.52 1.20
C TRP A 768 2.94 -2.97 0.90
N ILE A 769 2.78 -4.02 0.08
CA ILE A 769 1.48 -4.62 -0.18
C ILE A 769 0.87 -5.15 1.11
N ASN A 770 1.64 -5.91 1.90
CA ASN A 770 1.14 -6.46 3.16
C ASN A 770 0.65 -5.37 4.12
N LEU A 771 1.45 -4.33 4.34
CA LEU A 771 1.08 -3.24 5.23
C LEU A 771 -0.07 -2.37 4.68
N GLN A 772 -0.26 -2.29 3.35
CA GLN A 772 -1.43 -1.66 2.76
C GLN A 772 -2.72 -2.41 3.12
N TYR A 773 -2.74 -3.73 2.93
CA TYR A 773 -3.89 -4.56 3.30
C TYR A 773 -4.11 -4.56 4.81
N TYR A 774 -3.03 -4.64 5.59
CA TYR A 774 -3.07 -4.56 7.05
C TYR A 774 -3.72 -3.25 7.49
N ALA A 775 -3.24 -2.09 7.02
CA ALA A 775 -3.73 -0.77 7.41
C ALA A 775 -5.20 -0.57 7.04
N SER A 776 -5.59 -0.97 5.82
CA SER A 776 -6.99 -0.90 5.37
C SER A 776 -7.91 -1.85 6.14
N THR A 777 -7.38 -2.88 6.82
CA THR A 777 -8.16 -3.81 7.64
C THR A 777 -8.32 -3.33 9.08
N VAL A 778 -7.23 -2.90 9.74
CA VAL A 778 -7.27 -2.51 11.17
C VAL A 778 -7.82 -1.11 11.40
N ALA A 779 -7.59 -0.18 10.46
CA ALA A 779 -8.04 1.20 10.55
C ALA A 779 -8.80 1.63 9.27
N PRO A 780 -9.90 0.94 8.91
CA PRO A 780 -10.58 1.12 7.62
C PRO A 780 -11.18 2.52 7.41
N HIS A 781 -11.50 3.22 8.49
CA HIS A 781 -12.03 4.59 8.46
C HIS A 781 -10.96 5.66 8.17
N TYR A 782 -9.68 5.32 8.32
CA TYR A 782 -8.57 6.27 8.24
C TYR A 782 -7.54 5.89 7.16
N TYR A 783 -7.20 4.59 7.05
CA TYR A 783 -6.30 4.02 6.04
C TYR A 783 -6.99 3.05 5.08
N GLY A 784 -8.32 2.96 5.12
CA GLY A 784 -9.12 2.27 4.12
C GLY A 784 -9.73 3.26 3.13
N SER A 785 -10.61 2.77 2.26
CA SER A 785 -11.41 3.62 1.39
C SER A 785 -12.92 3.46 1.54
N GLY A 786 -13.35 2.94 2.68
CA GLY A 786 -14.77 2.82 2.99
C GLY A 786 -15.52 1.91 2.03
N ASN A 787 -16.82 2.14 1.88
CA ASN A 787 -17.68 1.26 1.10
C ASN A 787 -17.60 1.60 -0.39
N LYS A 788 -17.15 0.64 -1.21
CA LYS A 788 -16.98 0.76 -2.66
C LYS A 788 -18.24 1.26 -3.39
N THR A 789 -19.44 0.95 -2.90
CA THR A 789 -20.70 1.37 -3.52
C THR A 789 -21.05 2.85 -3.32
N THR A 790 -20.38 3.52 -2.38
CA THR A 790 -20.63 4.92 -2.01
C THR A 790 -19.49 5.86 -2.41
N GLN A 791 -18.49 5.32 -3.12
CA GLN A 791 -17.32 6.07 -3.53
C GLN A 791 -17.59 6.94 -4.76
N THR A 792 -16.98 8.11 -4.78
CA THR A 792 -16.95 9.04 -5.90
C THR A 792 -15.51 9.21 -6.38
N VAL A 793 -15.22 8.77 -7.61
CA VAL A 793 -13.93 9.07 -8.26
C VAL A 793 -13.85 10.58 -8.48
N THR A 794 -12.85 11.22 -7.88
CA THR A 794 -12.72 12.68 -7.82
C THR A 794 -11.50 13.13 -8.61
N ALA A 795 -11.74 14.01 -9.60
CA ALA A 795 -10.71 14.66 -10.44
C ALA A 795 -9.71 13.72 -11.13
N GLY A 796 -10.01 12.43 -11.24
CA GLY A 796 -9.05 11.41 -11.70
C GLY A 796 -7.89 11.14 -10.74
N LEU A 797 -7.90 11.75 -9.55
CA LEU A 797 -6.84 11.64 -8.54
C LEU A 797 -7.04 10.42 -7.65
N GLY A 798 -8.25 10.24 -7.14
CA GLY A 798 -8.55 9.18 -6.17
C GLY A 798 -10.04 9.10 -5.92
N VAL A 799 -10.42 8.42 -4.83
CA VAL A 799 -11.82 8.30 -4.44
C VAL A 799 -12.11 9.05 -3.16
N MET A 800 -13.34 9.49 -3.04
CA MET A 800 -13.91 10.08 -1.84
C MET A 800 -15.19 9.35 -1.48
N GLN A 801 -15.65 9.49 -0.24
CA GLN A 801 -16.98 9.08 0.15
C GLN A 801 -17.84 10.34 0.41
N GLY A 802 -18.85 10.55 -0.43
CA GLY A 802 -19.63 11.79 -0.42
C GLY A 802 -18.87 13.00 -0.96
N ASN A 803 -19.29 14.20 -0.55
CA ASN A 803 -18.83 15.47 -1.14
C ASN A 803 -17.62 16.10 -0.41
N ALA A 804 -17.31 15.68 0.81
CA ALA A 804 -16.32 16.33 1.66
C ALA A 804 -15.58 15.36 2.61
N SER A 805 -15.23 14.16 2.15
CA SER A 805 -14.26 13.30 2.84
C SER A 805 -12.82 13.70 2.52
N ASP A 806 -11.87 13.09 3.22
CA ASP A 806 -10.50 13.01 2.74
C ASP A 806 -10.42 12.24 1.41
N LEU A 807 -9.29 12.35 0.72
CA LEU A 807 -8.97 11.52 -0.44
C LEU A 807 -8.53 10.14 0.05
N LEU A 808 -9.35 9.13 -0.16
CA LEU A 808 -9.13 7.84 0.49
C LEU A 808 -7.99 7.07 -0.21
N SER A 809 -6.93 6.77 0.53
CA SER A 809 -5.68 6.16 0.03
C SER A 809 -5.64 4.63 0.10
N GLY A 810 -6.55 4.03 0.88
CA GLY A 810 -6.56 2.60 1.15
C GLY A 810 -7.39 1.75 0.20
N LEU A 811 -7.49 0.48 0.56
CA LEU A 811 -8.35 -0.49 -0.11
C LEU A 811 -9.80 -0.39 0.40
N PRO A 812 -10.79 -0.69 -0.45
CA PRO A 812 -12.19 -0.62 -0.06
C PRO A 812 -12.53 -1.71 0.94
N TRP A 813 -13.58 -1.48 1.73
CA TRP A 813 -14.12 -2.44 2.70
C TRP A 813 -14.28 -3.84 2.09
N GLN A 814 -14.79 -3.89 0.86
CA GLN A 814 -15.02 -5.13 0.13
C GLN A 814 -13.75 -5.90 -0.27
N SER A 815 -12.57 -5.28 -0.23
CA SER A 815 -11.30 -5.97 -0.52
C SER A 815 -10.70 -6.66 0.70
N VAL A 816 -11.11 -6.28 1.92
CA VAL A 816 -10.52 -6.78 3.17
C VAL A 816 -11.52 -7.42 4.13
N MET A 817 -12.81 -7.13 3.96
CA MET A 817 -13.91 -7.61 4.81
C MET A 817 -14.86 -8.54 4.06
N GLN A 818 -15.17 -9.68 4.68
CA GLN A 818 -16.14 -10.66 4.19
C GLN A 818 -17.57 -10.16 4.38
N SER A 819 -17.84 -9.53 5.53
CA SER A 819 -19.12 -8.90 5.87
C SER A 819 -18.89 -7.59 6.62
N ASP A 820 -19.94 -6.96 7.13
CA ASP A 820 -19.84 -5.73 7.92
C ASP A 820 -19.16 -5.93 9.29
N SER A 821 -19.05 -7.18 9.76
CA SER A 821 -18.46 -7.50 11.07
C SER A 821 -17.34 -8.53 11.02
N GLU A 822 -17.07 -9.11 9.85
CA GLU A 822 -16.12 -10.20 9.69
C GLU A 822 -15.02 -9.86 8.69
N THR A 823 -13.77 -9.94 9.15
CA THR A 823 -12.58 -9.79 8.32
C THR A 823 -12.40 -11.00 7.41
N TYR A 824 -12.04 -10.74 6.15
CA TYR A 824 -11.52 -11.77 5.26
C TYR A 824 -9.98 -11.78 5.26
N HIS A 825 -9.37 -10.60 5.17
CA HIS A 825 -7.93 -10.46 5.32
C HIS A 825 -7.54 -10.61 6.80
N SER A 826 -6.66 -11.56 7.11
CA SER A 826 -6.01 -11.68 8.42
C SER A 826 -4.88 -10.63 8.48
N PRO A 827 -5.01 -9.53 9.26
CA PRO A 827 -4.01 -8.46 9.31
C PRO A 827 -2.77 -8.92 10.10
N LEU A 828 -1.90 -9.67 9.42
CA LEU A 828 -0.62 -10.14 9.94
C LEU A 828 0.50 -9.36 9.27
N ARG A 829 1.54 -8.99 10.04
CA ARG A 829 2.76 -8.42 9.43
C ARG A 829 3.49 -9.51 8.66
N LEU A 830 4.06 -9.13 7.51
CA LEU A 830 4.64 -10.07 6.56
C LEU A 830 5.73 -10.95 7.22
N LEU A 831 5.57 -12.27 7.11
CA LEU A 831 6.60 -13.24 7.44
C LEU A 831 7.48 -13.54 6.23
N ILE A 832 8.72 -13.08 6.24
CA ILE A 832 9.73 -13.40 5.23
C ILE A 832 10.44 -14.69 5.65
N VAL A 833 10.42 -15.70 4.78
CA VAL A 833 11.06 -17.01 4.99
C VAL A 833 12.15 -17.20 3.95
N ILE A 834 13.40 -17.28 4.39
CA ILE A 834 14.56 -17.38 3.50
C ILE A 834 15.18 -18.78 3.60
N GLN A 835 15.27 -19.49 2.49
CA GLN A 835 16.01 -20.75 2.41
C GLN A 835 17.49 -20.45 2.20
N ALA A 836 18.25 -20.38 3.29
CA ALA A 836 19.70 -20.22 3.26
C ALA A 836 20.32 -20.64 4.60
N PRO A 837 21.61 -21.04 4.64
CA PRO A 837 22.32 -21.27 5.88
C PRO A 837 22.36 -20.02 6.76
N THR A 838 22.42 -20.20 8.08
CA THR A 838 22.41 -19.12 9.08
C THR A 838 23.38 -17.98 8.77
N LYS A 839 24.62 -18.31 8.33
CA LYS A 839 25.64 -17.31 7.98
C LYS A 839 25.21 -16.31 6.89
N TYR A 840 24.33 -16.71 5.97
CA TYR A 840 23.84 -15.83 4.90
C TYR A 840 22.86 -14.80 5.46
N ILE A 841 22.02 -15.22 6.41
CA ILE A 841 21.04 -14.34 7.05
C ILE A 841 21.74 -13.33 7.97
N GLU A 842 22.75 -13.77 8.73
CA GLU A 842 23.56 -12.87 9.55
C GLU A 842 24.28 -11.82 8.70
N ARG A 843 24.87 -12.24 7.58
CA ARG A 843 25.48 -11.32 6.62
C ARG A 843 24.47 -10.31 6.06
N LEU A 844 23.28 -10.77 5.67
CA LEU A 844 22.22 -9.88 5.19
C LEU A 844 21.86 -8.81 6.23
N LEU A 845 21.61 -9.22 7.48
CA LEU A 845 21.27 -8.30 8.58
C LEU A 845 22.44 -7.37 8.96
N ASN A 846 23.68 -7.81 8.78
CA ASN A 846 24.86 -6.98 9.05
C ASN A 846 25.10 -5.93 7.95
N ASN A 847 24.77 -6.25 6.69
CA ASN A 847 25.06 -5.39 5.55
C ASN A 847 23.88 -4.47 5.17
N ASP A 848 22.64 -4.93 5.35
CA ASP A 848 21.43 -4.13 5.10
C ASP A 848 20.83 -3.61 6.41
N PHE A 849 21.31 -2.43 6.82
CA PHE A 849 20.83 -1.74 8.01
C PHE A 849 19.33 -1.44 7.97
N THR A 850 18.79 -1.11 6.79
CA THR A 850 17.38 -0.73 6.63
C THR A 850 16.50 -1.95 6.85
N PHE A 851 16.86 -3.09 6.26
CA PHE A 851 16.16 -4.35 6.48
C PHE A 851 16.26 -4.80 7.93
N ARG A 852 17.44 -4.70 8.55
CA ARG A 852 17.62 -5.02 9.96
C ARG A 852 16.74 -4.16 10.87
N GLU A 853 16.69 -2.85 10.65
CA GLU A 853 15.81 -1.95 11.41
C GLU A 853 14.35 -2.38 11.28
N LYS A 854 13.86 -2.70 10.08
CA LYS A 854 12.47 -3.19 9.89
C LYS A 854 12.16 -4.46 10.68
N VAL A 855 13.11 -5.41 10.74
CA VAL A 855 12.97 -6.64 11.53
C VAL A 855 12.96 -6.31 13.03
N GLN A 856 13.94 -5.53 13.51
CA GLN A 856 14.08 -5.16 14.92
C GLN A 856 12.90 -4.33 15.45
N ASN A 857 12.39 -3.42 14.61
CA ASN A 857 11.26 -2.56 14.90
C ASN A 857 9.90 -3.27 14.72
N GLY A 858 9.89 -4.52 14.25
CA GLY A 858 8.67 -5.31 14.11
C GLY A 858 7.76 -4.82 12.97
N TRP A 859 8.30 -4.33 11.86
CA TRP A 859 7.55 -4.04 10.63
C TRP A 859 7.45 -5.25 9.70
N VAL A 860 8.37 -6.21 9.86
CA VAL A 860 8.37 -7.52 9.19
C VAL A 860 8.82 -8.59 10.19
N ARG A 861 8.39 -9.84 9.97
CA ARG A 861 8.88 -11.02 10.69
C ARG A 861 9.85 -11.76 9.80
N LEU A 862 10.90 -12.35 10.38
CA LEU A 862 11.93 -13.07 9.63
C LEU A 862 12.11 -14.49 10.17
N ALA A 863 12.11 -15.45 9.25
CA ALA A 863 12.48 -16.83 9.50
C ALA A 863 13.42 -17.34 8.40
N SER A 864 14.17 -18.39 8.71
CA SER A 864 15.02 -19.07 7.73
C SER A 864 14.88 -20.58 7.82
N VAL A 865 15.09 -21.24 6.68
CA VAL A 865 15.20 -22.70 6.57
C VAL A 865 16.60 -23.02 6.05
N ASP A 866 17.40 -23.72 6.84
CA ASP A 866 18.76 -24.07 6.44
C ASP A 866 18.82 -25.25 5.45
N SER A 867 20.03 -25.66 5.08
CA SER A 867 20.26 -26.78 4.16
C SER A 867 19.79 -28.14 4.68
N GLU A 868 19.62 -28.30 6.00
CA GLU A 868 19.11 -29.50 6.64
C GLU A 868 17.58 -29.44 6.84
N GLY A 869 16.93 -28.36 6.41
CA GLY A 869 15.50 -28.13 6.60
C GLY A 869 15.13 -27.59 7.98
N ARG A 870 16.11 -27.19 8.81
CA ARG A 870 15.83 -26.66 10.15
C ARG A 870 15.32 -25.23 10.06
N TRP A 871 14.18 -25.00 10.70
CA TRP A 871 13.53 -23.69 10.79
C TRP A 871 14.08 -22.88 11.97
N LYS A 872 14.45 -21.62 11.73
CA LYS A 872 14.86 -20.65 12.76
C LYS A 872 14.05 -19.36 12.60
N ASN A 873 13.44 -18.89 13.68
CA ASN A 873 12.88 -17.54 13.77
C ASN A 873 13.99 -16.58 14.20
N TRP A 874 14.09 -15.40 13.56
CA TRP A 874 15.10 -14.39 13.81
C TRP A 874 14.60 -13.27 14.71
#